data_AF-A0A8G1TZL5-F1
#
_entry.id   AF-A0A8G1TZL5-F1
#
_cell.length_a   1.000
_cell.length_b   1.000
_cell.length_c   1.000
_cell.angle_alpha   90.00
_cell.angle_beta   90.00
_cell.angle_gamma   90.00
#
_symmetry.space_group_name_H-M   'P 1'
#
loop_
_entity.id
_entity.type
_entity.pdbx_description
1 polymer ?
#
loop_
_entity_poly.entity_id
_entity_poly.type
_entity_poly.pdbx_seq_one_letter_code
_entity_poly.pdbx_strand_id
1 'polypeptide(L)'
;MVARSCLRTEWLKPAVVVLYAVSLADPANAQSVSGSGQITPGSPQTPHWDVGDVLAVGDSLSGALTIDAGGSVTNDAAYIGYASGVVGSVTVSGRDGSGTASIWSSSGPVAVGVESGSSGTLRILGGGMAQSDSGIIGFDSGSVGNVFVSGKGSTWDLSTASALMIGQGGQGTLQIDDGGAVHSGQGVIGWASGSQGSVTVSGWETVWNPQNNIYVGANGTGDLAVLDGAAVRTVGPSGPSSAATVYIGHDVDGVGTVVVSSATAHTSTLAASDRIEIGSAGAGTLNVEKGGLAIAASDTWLTVVPTATGTLNLTGDASGRGVLETGSVIKGAGNATFNLDGGILRANRDEGNFLNGFATQAVGSGGAWFDTNGHDVGVSTAFSGTSRLNKQGAGTLTLSGNSAAFTGTTDIQAGTLQVDGVLGGPVNVLVAARLTGTGRVGATVNRGTIAPGPRSGFGTLTIAGDYAAQGGNLEIRTQLGADDSPTDKLVITGNSAGTTPVTVKNMGGAGAQTQRGIQVVQVHGLSAGRFDLANGDYVIGGRPALVAGAYGYVLQQDSADGGWYLRSSLTNPGTTPTDPGTTPTDPGTTPTDPGTTPTDPGTPSPGGGTPGAEPPLLYQPGVPVYEAYANTLLHLSQLPTLRQRVGNRLYDPADAGRNGVWSRVEGSTGRLDPAASTTGARQDIDSWKAQFGVDRILAGQEEGSRLVGGLAFYYGKADTRVSSVYGDGTIDTTAYGLTPTLTWYGKNGVYIDAQAQATWFDSDLNSRLAGKLKGGQKAQSYGLGIEAGKAFGLSEGFALIPQAQLTYVSTRFDRFNDRFGARVESDKGDSLLGRLGIALDYKSNWQTAGVKRESSVYGVVNVKHEFLDGTRVRVADTQVASRMARTWGSVGAGVNYGWGERYAIYGQIDADSDFSGSHVVTATAGFRMTF
;
A
#
# COMPACT_ATOMS: atom_id res chain seq x y z
N MET A 1 11.79 8.37 57.77
CA MET A 1 11.29 9.75 58.02
C MET A 1 10.02 9.89 57.20
N VAL A 2 8.78 10.09 57.65
CA VAL A 2 8.07 10.44 58.91
C VAL A 2 6.63 9.93 58.62
N ALA A 3 6.05 8.90 59.25
CA ALA A 3 5.39 8.79 60.57
C ALA A 3 4.33 9.85 60.93
N ARG A 4 3.03 9.45 60.92
CA ARG A 4 1.89 9.80 61.82
C ARG A 4 0.56 9.89 61.04
N SER A 5 -0.62 9.51 61.51
CA SER A 5 -1.09 8.63 62.60
C SER A 5 -2.63 8.62 62.55
N CYS A 6 -3.20 7.41 62.66
CA CYS A 6 -4.39 7.06 63.46
C CYS A 6 -5.70 7.83 63.32
N LEU A 7 -6.78 7.08 63.05
CA LEU A 7 -7.96 7.00 63.93
C LEU A 7 -8.65 5.64 63.76
N ARG A 8 -8.83 4.96 64.89
CA ARG A 8 -9.57 3.71 65.10
C ARG A 8 -11.07 3.98 65.12
N THR A 9 -11.87 3.02 64.63
CA THR A 9 -12.99 2.46 65.42
C THR A 9 -13.25 1.01 64.97
N GLU A 10 -13.16 0.09 65.93
CA GLU A 10 -13.59 -1.31 65.81
C GLU A 10 -15.12 -1.41 65.78
N TRP A 11 -15.69 -2.53 65.35
CA TRP A 11 -16.70 -3.35 66.07
C TRP A 11 -17.15 -4.53 65.17
N LEU A 12 -17.02 -5.75 65.72
CA LEU A 12 -17.70 -7.02 65.39
C LEU A 12 -17.25 -7.84 64.16
N LYS A 13 -16.31 -8.77 64.42
CA LYS A 13 -16.16 -10.04 63.68
C LYS A 13 -17.13 -11.07 64.26
N PRO A 14 -17.83 -11.90 63.47
CA PRO A 14 -18.17 -13.24 63.90
C PRO A 14 -16.99 -14.17 63.61
N ALA A 15 -16.51 -14.82 64.65
CA ALA A 15 -15.61 -15.96 64.55
C ALA A 15 -16.38 -17.11 63.87
N VAL A 16 -16.05 -17.40 62.61
CA VAL A 16 -16.41 -18.69 62.01
C VAL A 16 -15.35 -19.67 62.47
N VAL A 17 -15.75 -20.50 63.43
CA VAL A 17 -15.04 -21.71 63.83
C VAL A 17 -14.90 -22.58 62.58
N VAL A 18 -13.66 -22.76 62.12
CA VAL A 18 -13.30 -23.80 61.17
C VAL A 18 -13.46 -25.12 61.90
N LEU A 19 -14.66 -25.71 61.80
CA LEU A 19 -14.82 -27.13 62.02
C LEU A 19 -14.08 -27.80 60.85
N TYR A 20 -12.91 -28.39 61.13
CA TYR A 20 -12.43 -29.50 60.34
C TYR A 20 -13.53 -30.57 60.38
N ALA A 21 -14.37 -30.59 59.35
CA ALA A 21 -15.07 -31.81 59.00
C ALA A 21 -13.96 -32.78 58.60
N VAL A 22 -13.59 -33.63 59.56
CA VAL A 22 -13.01 -34.93 59.26
C VAL A 22 -13.89 -35.51 58.16
N SER A 23 -13.36 -35.64 56.95
CA SER A 23 -13.94 -36.54 55.98
C SER A 23 -13.93 -37.89 56.68
N LEU A 24 -15.07 -38.29 57.23
CA LEU A 24 -15.38 -39.68 57.35
C LEU A 24 -15.13 -40.22 55.94
N ALA A 25 -14.08 -41.02 55.81
CA ALA A 25 -13.86 -41.80 54.61
C ALA A 25 -15.21 -42.41 54.25
N ASP A 26 -15.63 -42.25 52.99
CA ASP A 26 -16.68 -43.12 52.48
C ASP A 26 -16.29 -44.54 52.93
N PRO A 27 -17.19 -45.29 53.59
CA PRO A 27 -16.88 -46.66 53.97
C PRO A 27 -16.33 -47.32 52.71
N ALA A 28 -15.14 -47.91 52.80
CA ALA A 28 -14.53 -48.62 51.68
C ALA A 28 -15.54 -49.67 51.21
N ASN A 29 -16.34 -49.33 50.20
CA ASN A 29 -17.28 -50.26 49.60
C ASN A 29 -16.40 -51.36 49.01
N ALA A 30 -16.67 -52.60 49.42
CA ALA A 30 -16.01 -53.73 48.82
C ALA A 30 -16.35 -53.72 47.31
N GLN A 31 -15.33 -53.95 46.47
CA GLN A 31 -15.52 -54.14 45.04
C GLN A 31 -16.67 -55.12 44.80
N SER A 32 -17.67 -54.72 44.02
CA SER A 32 -18.93 -55.46 43.96
C SER A 32 -19.43 -55.65 42.53
N VAL A 33 -19.93 -56.86 42.29
CA VAL A 33 -20.77 -57.21 41.15
C VAL A 33 -22.00 -57.86 41.74
N SER A 34 -23.16 -57.27 41.52
CA SER A 34 -24.42 -57.73 42.11
C SER A 34 -25.54 -57.69 41.08
N GLY A 35 -26.57 -58.50 41.29
CA GLY A 35 -27.69 -58.54 40.37
C GLY A 35 -29.00 -58.94 41.03
N SER A 36 -30.09 -58.63 40.35
CA SER A 36 -31.46 -58.98 40.73
C SER A 36 -32.27 -59.38 39.50
N GLY A 37 -33.32 -60.18 39.68
CA GLY A 37 -34.11 -60.69 38.56
C GLY A 37 -33.34 -61.69 37.70
N GLN A 38 -33.64 -61.77 36.40
CA GLN A 38 -33.02 -62.73 35.49
C GLN A 38 -31.72 -62.20 34.87
N ILE A 39 -30.64 -62.95 35.12
CA ILE A 39 -29.32 -62.76 34.50
C ILE A 39 -28.82 -64.14 34.05
N THR A 40 -28.42 -64.28 32.79
CA THR A 40 -27.91 -65.54 32.22
C THR A 40 -26.44 -65.39 31.79
N PRO A 41 -25.64 -66.47 31.81
CA PRO A 41 -25.99 -67.88 32.10
C PRO A 41 -25.99 -68.27 33.58
N GLY A 42 -25.61 -67.38 34.50
CA GLY A 42 -25.52 -67.72 35.93
C GLY A 42 -25.51 -66.51 36.87
N SER A 43 -25.43 -66.76 38.17
CA SER A 43 -25.42 -65.70 39.19
C SER A 43 -24.12 -64.89 39.17
N PRO A 44 -24.18 -63.55 39.32
CA PRO A 44 -22.99 -62.70 39.33
C PRO A 44 -21.94 -63.12 40.38
N GLN A 45 -20.67 -63.08 40.01
CA GLN A 45 -19.54 -63.34 40.91
C GLN A 45 -18.85 -62.02 41.31
N THR A 46 -18.54 -61.85 42.59
CA THR A 46 -17.88 -60.65 43.13
C THR A 46 -16.46 -60.98 43.62
N PRO A 47 -15.47 -60.09 43.45
CA PRO A 47 -15.51 -58.79 42.79
C PRO A 47 -15.32 -58.83 41.26
N HIS A 48 -14.93 -59.98 40.72
CA HIS A 48 -14.68 -60.19 39.29
C HIS A 48 -15.57 -61.31 38.78
N TRP A 49 -16.31 -61.03 37.70
CA TRP A 49 -17.15 -62.01 37.03
C TRP A 49 -16.72 -62.21 35.59
N ASP A 50 -16.14 -63.37 35.31
CA ASP A 50 -15.92 -63.82 33.94
C ASP A 50 -17.09 -64.69 33.50
N VAL A 51 -17.87 -64.20 32.55
CA VAL A 51 -19.06 -64.87 32.02
C VAL A 51 -18.66 -65.96 31.01
N GLY A 52 -17.63 -65.70 30.20
CA GLY A 52 -17.12 -66.62 29.17
C GLY A 52 -18.09 -67.00 28.04
N ASP A 53 -19.24 -66.31 27.94
CA ASP A 53 -20.29 -66.49 26.93
C ASP A 53 -21.13 -65.20 26.84
N VAL A 54 -22.30 -65.26 26.21
CA VAL A 54 -23.29 -64.19 26.14
C VAL A 54 -23.86 -63.86 27.53
N LEU A 55 -23.75 -62.59 27.91
CA LEU A 55 -24.41 -62.01 29.09
C LEU A 55 -25.78 -61.45 28.70
N ALA A 56 -26.88 -62.08 29.15
CA ALA A 56 -28.21 -61.46 29.02
C ALA A 56 -28.71 -60.96 30.38
N VAL A 57 -29.05 -59.66 30.43
CA VAL A 57 -29.66 -59.02 31.61
C VAL A 57 -31.09 -58.65 31.26
N GLY A 58 -32.03 -59.42 31.80
CA GLY A 58 -33.42 -59.38 31.41
C GLY A 58 -33.67 -60.14 30.10
N ASP A 59 -33.63 -61.47 30.13
CA ASP A 59 -33.82 -62.35 28.96
C ASP A 59 -35.31 -62.57 28.64
N SER A 60 -36.01 -63.39 29.43
CA SER A 60 -37.47 -63.64 29.35
C SER A 60 -38.26 -63.05 30.54
N LEU A 61 -37.57 -62.62 31.59
CA LEU A 61 -38.05 -61.92 32.76
C LEU A 61 -37.15 -60.72 33.02
N SER A 62 -37.63 -59.70 33.74
CA SER A 62 -36.83 -58.50 34.01
C SER A 62 -35.60 -58.81 34.87
N GLY A 63 -34.51 -58.08 34.63
CA GLY A 63 -33.23 -58.29 35.30
C GLY A 63 -32.42 -57.01 35.42
N ALA A 64 -31.56 -56.94 36.45
CA ALA A 64 -30.66 -55.83 36.67
C ALA A 64 -29.29 -56.28 37.19
N LEU A 65 -28.21 -55.77 36.60
CA LEU A 65 -26.82 -55.99 36.97
C LEU A 65 -26.18 -54.66 37.40
N THR A 66 -25.43 -54.67 38.49
CA THR A 66 -24.65 -53.52 38.99
C THR A 66 -23.21 -53.93 39.22
N ILE A 67 -22.28 -53.16 38.64
CA ILE A 67 -20.83 -53.29 38.76
C ILE A 67 -20.35 -51.99 39.42
N ASP A 68 -19.94 -52.05 40.68
CA ASP A 68 -19.65 -50.86 41.49
C ASP A 68 -18.40 -51.01 42.34
N ALA A 69 -17.87 -49.87 42.78
CA ALA A 69 -16.75 -49.78 43.70
C ALA A 69 -15.50 -50.57 43.27
N GLY A 70 -15.19 -50.61 41.97
CA GLY A 70 -14.01 -51.29 41.40
C GLY A 70 -14.22 -52.76 41.03
N GLY A 71 -15.46 -53.25 41.01
CA GLY A 71 -15.78 -54.58 40.48
C GLY A 71 -15.55 -54.68 38.97
N SER A 72 -15.42 -55.91 38.43
CA SER A 72 -15.27 -56.11 36.99
C SER A 72 -16.10 -57.25 36.41
N VAL A 73 -16.55 -57.09 35.16
CA VAL A 73 -17.25 -58.13 34.39
C VAL A 73 -16.64 -58.28 33.01
N THR A 74 -16.43 -59.52 32.56
CA THR A 74 -16.02 -59.87 31.19
C THR A 74 -17.00 -60.84 30.54
N ASN A 75 -17.32 -60.66 29.25
CA ASN A 75 -18.24 -61.53 28.50
C ASN A 75 -17.95 -61.54 26.99
N ASP A 76 -18.54 -62.49 26.26
CA ASP A 76 -18.35 -62.60 24.80
C ASP A 76 -19.22 -61.59 24.04
N ALA A 77 -20.52 -61.53 24.33
CA ALA A 77 -21.47 -60.54 23.82
C ALA A 77 -22.53 -60.23 24.89
N ALA A 78 -23.30 -59.15 24.76
CA ALA A 78 -24.31 -58.83 25.77
C ALA A 78 -25.65 -58.33 25.20
N TYR A 79 -26.72 -58.74 25.87
CA TYR A 79 -28.09 -58.33 25.59
C TYR A 79 -28.75 -57.75 26.85
N ILE A 80 -29.23 -56.51 26.77
CA ILE A 80 -29.89 -55.83 27.90
C ILE A 80 -31.35 -55.60 27.52
N GLY A 81 -32.27 -56.32 28.15
CA GLY A 81 -33.69 -56.32 27.79
C GLY A 81 -33.90 -57.02 26.45
N TYR A 82 -33.89 -58.36 26.47
CA TYR A 82 -33.92 -59.19 25.27
C TYR A 82 -35.35 -59.38 24.74
N ALA A 83 -36.21 -60.14 25.43
CA ALA A 83 -37.51 -60.54 24.91
C ALA A 83 -38.62 -59.49 25.07
N SER A 84 -39.71 -59.69 24.32
CA SER A 84 -40.89 -58.82 24.37
C SER A 84 -41.46 -58.63 25.78
N GLY A 85 -41.71 -57.37 26.18
CA GLY A 85 -42.26 -57.00 27.48
C GLY A 85 -41.27 -57.02 28.65
N VAL A 86 -39.99 -57.31 28.39
CA VAL A 86 -38.94 -57.44 29.42
C VAL A 86 -38.17 -56.13 29.60
N VAL A 87 -37.78 -55.84 30.84
CA VAL A 87 -36.88 -54.74 31.21
C VAL A 87 -35.54 -55.28 31.67
N GLY A 88 -34.46 -54.88 31.00
CA GLY A 88 -33.08 -55.14 31.41
C GLY A 88 -32.34 -53.87 31.81
N SER A 89 -31.50 -53.93 32.85
CA SER A 89 -30.70 -52.79 33.29
C SER A 89 -29.29 -53.18 33.69
N VAL A 90 -28.26 -52.52 33.15
CA VAL A 90 -26.87 -52.64 33.59
C VAL A 90 -26.38 -51.30 34.09
N THR A 91 -25.73 -51.28 35.26
CA THR A 91 -25.04 -50.08 35.80
C THR A 91 -23.58 -50.41 36.07
N VAL A 92 -22.67 -49.61 35.53
CA VAL A 92 -21.23 -49.62 35.79
C VAL A 92 -20.88 -48.29 36.45
N SER A 93 -20.59 -48.29 37.75
CA SER A 93 -20.42 -47.03 38.48
C SER A 93 -19.15 -46.98 39.31
N GLY A 94 -18.60 -45.77 39.41
CA GLY A 94 -17.68 -45.42 40.47
C GLY A 94 -16.26 -45.99 40.33
N ARG A 95 -15.49 -45.69 41.37
CA ARG A 95 -14.15 -46.20 41.62
C ARG A 95 -14.11 -46.75 43.05
N ASP A 96 -13.21 -47.68 43.32
CA ASP A 96 -12.94 -48.12 44.69
C ASP A 96 -12.18 -47.06 45.50
N GLY A 97 -12.00 -47.31 46.81
CA GLY A 97 -11.30 -46.39 47.72
C GLY A 97 -9.80 -46.17 47.39
N SER A 98 -9.24 -46.93 46.45
CA SER A 98 -7.87 -46.76 45.93
C SER A 98 -7.83 -46.03 44.57
N GLY A 99 -8.99 -45.77 43.97
CA GLY A 99 -9.14 -45.11 42.68
C GLY A 99 -9.30 -46.07 41.48
N THR A 100 -9.39 -47.38 41.70
CA THR A 100 -9.61 -48.38 40.64
C THR A 100 -11.04 -48.27 40.11
N ALA A 101 -11.22 -48.13 38.80
CA ALA A 101 -12.54 -48.03 38.19
C ALA A 101 -13.30 -49.36 38.20
N SER A 102 -14.63 -49.29 38.28
CA SER A 102 -15.49 -50.40 37.92
C SER A 102 -15.43 -50.61 36.40
N ILE A 103 -15.20 -51.85 35.94
CA ILE A 103 -14.92 -52.14 34.53
C ILE A 103 -15.88 -53.20 33.99
N TRP A 104 -16.50 -52.93 32.85
CA TRP A 104 -17.22 -53.93 32.06
C TRP A 104 -16.57 -54.09 30.68
N SER A 105 -16.23 -55.31 30.27
CA SER A 105 -15.64 -55.57 28.96
C SER A 105 -16.37 -56.69 28.24
N SER A 106 -16.91 -56.37 27.06
CA SER A 106 -17.55 -57.31 26.14
C SER A 106 -16.67 -57.47 24.90
N SER A 107 -16.22 -58.68 24.56
CA SER A 107 -15.38 -58.88 23.36
C SER A 107 -16.13 -58.73 22.03
N GLY A 108 -17.47 -58.73 22.09
CA GLY A 108 -18.40 -58.68 20.98
C GLY A 108 -19.49 -57.62 21.18
N PRO A 109 -20.60 -57.70 20.43
CA PRO A 109 -21.63 -56.67 20.42
C PRO A 109 -22.36 -56.55 21.77
N VAL A 110 -22.67 -55.30 22.14
CA VAL A 110 -23.61 -54.98 23.21
C VAL A 110 -24.88 -54.41 22.58
N ALA A 111 -26.02 -55.09 22.77
CA ALA A 111 -27.32 -54.62 22.33
C ALA A 111 -28.25 -54.28 23.52
N VAL A 112 -28.88 -53.11 23.46
CA VAL A 112 -29.72 -52.52 24.51
C VAL A 112 -31.12 -52.28 23.97
N GLY A 113 -32.11 -53.00 24.51
CA GLY A 113 -33.46 -53.10 23.93
C GLY A 113 -33.40 -53.88 22.62
N VAL A 114 -33.62 -55.19 22.68
CA VAL A 114 -33.36 -56.10 21.56
C VAL A 114 -34.64 -56.36 20.76
N GLU A 115 -35.55 -57.20 21.25
CA GLU A 115 -36.76 -57.59 20.52
C GLU A 115 -37.89 -56.57 20.65
N SER A 116 -38.90 -56.69 19.79
CA SER A 116 -40.09 -55.84 19.81
C SER A 116 -40.79 -55.83 21.18
N GLY A 117 -41.02 -54.63 21.74
CA GLY A 117 -41.65 -54.45 23.04
C GLY A 117 -40.72 -54.63 24.25
N SER A 118 -39.43 -54.90 24.04
CA SER A 118 -38.42 -54.93 25.11
C SER A 118 -37.91 -53.53 25.46
N SER A 119 -37.38 -53.37 26.68
CA SER A 119 -36.67 -52.17 27.10
C SER A 119 -35.34 -52.49 27.77
N GLY A 120 -34.26 -51.90 27.27
CA GLY A 120 -32.92 -52.03 27.84
C GLY A 120 -32.39 -50.70 28.35
N THR A 121 -31.62 -50.73 29.44
CA THR A 121 -30.87 -49.57 29.93
C THR A 121 -29.44 -49.91 30.32
N LEU A 122 -28.47 -49.14 29.83
CA LEU A 122 -27.08 -49.15 30.27
C LEU A 122 -26.73 -47.81 30.91
N ARG A 123 -26.14 -47.85 32.10
CA ARG A 123 -25.63 -46.68 32.82
C ARG A 123 -24.15 -46.85 33.11
N ILE A 124 -23.33 -45.88 32.71
CA ILE A 124 -21.90 -45.81 32.99
C ILE A 124 -21.67 -44.49 33.72
N LEU A 125 -21.41 -44.55 35.02
CA LEU A 125 -21.55 -43.41 35.93
C LEU A 125 -20.30 -43.18 36.78
N GLY A 126 -20.05 -41.93 37.16
CA GLY A 126 -19.12 -41.57 38.24
C GLY A 126 -17.70 -42.14 38.12
N GLY A 127 -17.17 -42.31 36.91
CA GLY A 127 -15.83 -42.85 36.66
C GLY A 127 -15.76 -44.33 36.29
N GLY A 128 -16.91 -45.01 36.13
CA GLY A 128 -16.99 -46.38 35.61
C GLY A 128 -16.62 -46.48 34.13
N MET A 129 -16.13 -47.63 33.68
CA MET A 129 -15.62 -47.82 32.31
C MET A 129 -16.26 -49.05 31.67
N ALA A 130 -16.77 -48.91 30.44
CA ALA A 130 -17.27 -50.02 29.63
C ALA A 130 -16.53 -50.13 28.30
N GLN A 131 -16.37 -51.35 27.81
CA GLN A 131 -15.76 -51.64 26.51
C GLN A 131 -16.61 -52.66 25.74
N SER A 132 -16.76 -52.46 24.43
CA SER A 132 -17.42 -53.42 23.55
C SER A 132 -16.85 -53.41 22.12
N ASP A 133 -17.04 -54.48 21.35
CA ASP A 133 -16.69 -54.41 19.92
C ASP A 133 -17.61 -53.44 19.18
N SER A 134 -18.92 -53.60 19.34
CA SER A 134 -19.94 -52.72 18.77
C SER A 134 -21.06 -52.44 19.76
N GLY A 135 -21.91 -51.46 19.44
CA GLY A 135 -23.00 -51.02 20.28
C GLY A 135 -24.26 -50.83 19.46
N ILE A 136 -25.37 -51.41 19.91
CA ILE A 136 -26.68 -51.29 19.27
C ILE A 136 -27.69 -50.86 20.33
N ILE A 137 -28.39 -49.76 20.10
CA ILE A 137 -29.38 -49.20 21.02
C ILE A 137 -30.72 -49.15 20.30
N GLY A 138 -31.72 -49.91 20.76
CA GLY A 138 -33.00 -50.09 20.06
C GLY A 138 -32.86 -50.92 18.79
N PHE A 139 -32.64 -52.22 18.95
CA PHE A 139 -32.29 -53.15 17.86
C PHE A 139 -33.47 -53.37 16.90
N ASP A 140 -34.57 -53.99 17.36
CA ASP A 140 -35.73 -54.32 16.51
C ASP A 140 -36.81 -53.24 16.56
N SER A 141 -37.69 -53.25 15.56
CA SER A 141 -38.88 -52.40 15.54
C SER A 141 -39.73 -52.57 16.80
N GLY A 142 -40.02 -51.46 17.48
CA GLY A 142 -40.78 -51.45 18.74
C GLY A 142 -39.95 -51.74 20.00
N SER A 143 -38.64 -52.00 19.90
CA SER A 143 -37.74 -52.05 21.06
C SER A 143 -37.34 -50.64 21.53
N VAL A 144 -36.96 -50.50 22.81
CA VAL A 144 -36.47 -49.24 23.39
C VAL A 144 -35.14 -49.46 24.11
N GLY A 145 -34.07 -48.85 23.62
CA GLY A 145 -32.75 -48.85 24.25
C GLY A 145 -32.36 -47.49 24.80
N ASN A 146 -31.78 -47.46 26.00
CA ASN A 146 -31.27 -46.24 26.62
C ASN A 146 -29.84 -46.43 27.14
N VAL A 147 -28.93 -45.54 26.81
CA VAL A 147 -27.56 -45.54 27.32
C VAL A 147 -27.22 -44.17 27.92
N PHE A 148 -26.65 -44.18 29.13
CA PHE A 148 -26.20 -42.99 29.83
C PHE A 148 -24.72 -43.12 30.18
N VAL A 149 -23.90 -42.17 29.75
CA VAL A 149 -22.47 -42.05 30.09
C VAL A 149 -22.24 -40.72 30.77
N SER A 150 -22.21 -40.73 32.10
CA SER A 150 -22.31 -39.52 32.92
C SER A 150 -21.22 -39.44 33.98
N GLY A 151 -20.66 -38.25 34.16
CA GLY A 151 -19.67 -37.96 35.19
C GLY A 151 -18.23 -38.13 34.71
N LYS A 152 -17.35 -37.29 35.28
CA LYS A 152 -15.94 -37.23 34.91
C LYS A 152 -15.25 -38.59 34.98
N GLY A 153 -14.65 -38.99 33.86
CA GLY A 153 -13.92 -40.25 33.73
C GLY A 153 -14.80 -41.47 33.49
N SER A 154 -16.11 -41.31 33.34
CA SER A 154 -16.99 -42.36 32.82
C SER A 154 -16.75 -42.55 31.33
N THR A 155 -16.46 -43.78 30.88
CA THR A 155 -16.15 -44.04 29.46
C THR A 155 -16.91 -45.22 28.89
N TRP A 156 -17.32 -45.10 27.62
CA TRP A 156 -17.68 -46.25 26.79
C TRP A 156 -16.80 -46.28 25.54
N ASP A 157 -15.89 -47.24 25.49
CA ASP A 157 -14.95 -47.39 24.38
C ASP A 157 -15.37 -48.56 23.49
N LEU A 158 -15.70 -48.25 22.23
CA LEU A 158 -16.05 -49.23 21.22
C LEU A 158 -14.92 -49.43 20.21
N SER A 159 -14.91 -50.59 19.53
CA SER A 159 -14.01 -50.83 18.41
C SER A 159 -14.18 -49.76 17.32
N THR A 160 -13.06 -49.29 16.78
CA THR A 160 -13.03 -48.28 15.72
C THR A 160 -13.38 -48.88 14.36
N ALA A 161 -13.35 -50.21 14.25
CA ALA A 161 -13.73 -50.95 13.04
C ALA A 161 -15.26 -51.14 12.90
N SER A 162 -16.00 -51.02 14.00
CA SER A 162 -17.43 -51.34 14.05
C SER A 162 -18.29 -50.09 14.29
N ALA A 163 -19.55 -50.15 13.89
CA ALA A 163 -20.49 -49.05 14.05
C ALA A 163 -21.13 -49.05 15.46
N LEU A 164 -21.37 -47.84 15.98
CA LEU A 164 -22.31 -47.59 17.07
C LEU A 164 -23.65 -47.18 16.45
N MET A 165 -24.67 -48.02 16.59
CA MET A 165 -26.01 -47.82 16.02
C MET A 165 -26.99 -47.40 17.11
N ILE A 166 -27.55 -46.19 16.97
CA ILE A 166 -28.56 -45.62 17.87
C ILE A 166 -29.88 -45.53 17.11
N GLY A 167 -30.86 -46.33 17.53
CA GLY A 167 -32.10 -46.55 16.78
C GLY A 167 -31.82 -47.36 15.52
N GLN A 168 -31.45 -48.64 15.66
CA GLN A 168 -31.21 -49.51 14.50
C GLN A 168 -32.51 -49.81 13.76
N GLY A 169 -33.50 -50.31 14.49
CA GLY A 169 -34.87 -50.57 14.03
C GLY A 169 -35.94 -50.04 14.99
N GLY A 170 -35.61 -49.91 16.27
CA GLY A 170 -36.47 -49.38 17.33
C GLY A 170 -36.16 -47.93 17.71
N GLN A 171 -36.38 -47.61 18.98
CA GLN A 171 -36.01 -46.32 19.57
C GLN A 171 -34.71 -46.48 20.36
N GLY A 172 -33.67 -45.73 20.00
CA GLY A 172 -32.41 -45.71 20.72
C GLY A 172 -32.07 -44.31 21.24
N THR A 173 -31.66 -44.23 22.51
CA THR A 173 -31.19 -42.98 23.12
C THR A 173 -29.80 -43.16 23.71
N LEU A 174 -28.89 -42.23 23.38
CA LEU A 174 -27.57 -42.10 24.02
C LEU A 174 -27.43 -40.71 24.61
N GLN A 175 -27.21 -40.64 25.92
CA GLN A 175 -26.91 -39.41 26.63
C GLN A 175 -25.49 -39.47 27.19
N ILE A 176 -24.68 -38.46 26.87
CA ILE A 176 -23.32 -38.28 27.37
C ILE A 176 -23.28 -36.91 28.05
N ASP A 177 -22.92 -36.87 29.33
CA ASP A 177 -22.91 -35.62 30.10
C ASP A 177 -21.88 -35.60 31.25
N ASP A 178 -21.79 -34.44 31.91
CA ASP A 178 -21.02 -34.23 33.14
C ASP A 178 -19.54 -34.69 33.05
N GLY A 179 -18.90 -34.53 31.88
CA GLY A 179 -17.53 -34.94 31.62
C GLY A 179 -17.34 -36.42 31.25
N GLY A 180 -18.42 -37.10 30.86
CA GLY A 180 -18.40 -38.44 30.28
C GLY A 180 -17.83 -38.47 28.86
N ALA A 181 -17.34 -39.64 28.43
CA ALA A 181 -16.74 -39.82 27.10
C ALA A 181 -17.21 -41.10 26.40
N VAL A 182 -17.49 -40.98 25.10
CA VAL A 182 -17.72 -42.14 24.22
C VAL A 182 -16.75 -42.11 23.06
N HIS A 183 -16.10 -43.24 22.78
CA HIS A 183 -15.25 -43.44 21.61
C HIS A 183 -15.85 -44.58 20.77
N SER A 184 -15.99 -44.38 19.46
CA SER A 184 -16.60 -45.37 18.58
C SER A 184 -15.93 -45.39 17.21
N GLY A 185 -16.20 -46.43 16.41
CA GLY A 185 -16.02 -46.35 14.96
C GLY A 185 -17.06 -45.43 14.32
N GLN A 186 -17.78 -45.93 13.33
CA GLN A 186 -18.84 -45.18 12.64
C GLN A 186 -20.01 -44.88 13.59
N GLY A 187 -20.50 -43.64 13.60
CA GLY A 187 -21.69 -43.26 14.34
C GLY A 187 -22.92 -43.27 13.45
N VAL A 188 -23.98 -43.97 13.83
CA VAL A 188 -25.22 -44.05 13.06
C VAL A 188 -26.42 -43.77 13.96
N ILE A 189 -27.21 -42.77 13.64
CA ILE A 189 -28.40 -42.34 14.39
C ILE A 189 -29.63 -42.44 13.47
N GLY A 190 -30.59 -43.31 13.81
CA GLY A 190 -31.77 -43.59 12.99
C GLY A 190 -31.43 -44.36 11.71
N TRP A 191 -31.08 -45.64 11.85
CA TRP A 191 -30.56 -46.46 10.75
C TRP A 191 -31.62 -46.87 9.73
N ALA A 192 -32.67 -47.58 10.17
CA ALA A 192 -33.71 -48.13 9.31
C ALA A 192 -34.93 -47.20 9.18
N SER A 193 -35.70 -47.36 8.10
CA SER A 193 -36.97 -46.64 7.93
C SER A 193 -37.91 -46.88 9.12
N GLY A 194 -38.47 -45.79 9.67
CA GLY A 194 -39.33 -45.81 10.87
C GLY A 194 -38.60 -45.92 12.22
N SER A 195 -37.29 -46.16 12.24
CA SER A 195 -36.49 -46.13 13.48
C SER A 195 -36.24 -44.70 13.97
N GLN A 196 -35.98 -44.55 15.27
CA GLN A 196 -35.67 -43.26 15.91
C GLN A 196 -34.40 -43.38 16.74
N GLY A 197 -33.40 -42.57 16.41
CA GLY A 197 -32.18 -42.44 17.21
C GLY A 197 -32.04 -41.03 17.78
N SER A 198 -31.63 -40.91 19.04
CA SER A 198 -31.37 -39.62 19.67
C SER A 198 -30.05 -39.67 20.44
N VAL A 199 -29.17 -38.69 20.17
CA VAL A 199 -27.89 -38.52 20.86
C VAL A 199 -27.83 -37.11 21.45
N THR A 200 -27.58 -37.01 22.75
CA THR A 200 -27.28 -35.74 23.44
C THR A 200 -25.89 -35.81 24.05
N VAL A 201 -25.03 -34.87 23.68
CA VAL A 201 -23.69 -34.69 24.26
C VAL A 201 -23.67 -33.31 24.90
N SER A 202 -23.65 -33.24 26.23
CA SER A 202 -23.83 -31.97 26.95
C SER A 202 -22.83 -31.76 28.08
N GLY A 203 -22.46 -30.50 28.33
CA GLY A 203 -21.62 -30.11 29.45
C GLY A 203 -20.12 -30.03 29.11
N TRP A 204 -19.41 -29.29 29.94
CA TRP A 204 -17.97 -29.07 29.80
C TRP A 204 -17.17 -30.38 29.88
N GLU A 205 -16.12 -30.52 29.07
CA GLU A 205 -15.26 -31.71 28.98
C GLU A 205 -15.97 -33.00 28.53
N THR A 206 -17.26 -32.96 28.19
CA THR A 206 -17.99 -34.11 27.65
C THR A 206 -17.67 -34.31 26.17
N VAL A 207 -17.36 -35.54 25.76
CA VAL A 207 -16.93 -35.84 24.38
C VAL A 207 -17.57 -37.07 23.75
N TRP A 208 -17.83 -36.99 22.44
CA TRP A 208 -18.04 -38.15 21.60
C TRP A 208 -17.09 -38.09 20.39
N ASN A 209 -16.25 -39.11 20.24
CA ASN A 209 -15.21 -39.16 19.21
C ASN A 209 -15.37 -40.37 18.29
N PRO A 210 -16.21 -40.29 17.24
CA PRO A 210 -16.27 -41.30 16.18
C PRO A 210 -14.99 -41.31 15.32
N GLN A 211 -14.46 -42.50 15.03
CA GLN A 211 -13.32 -42.71 14.13
C GLN A 211 -13.76 -43.15 12.73
N ASN A 212 -14.91 -42.65 12.28
CA ASN A 212 -15.41 -42.72 10.92
C ASN A 212 -16.57 -41.72 10.79
N ASN A 213 -17.23 -41.68 9.64
CA ASN A 213 -18.40 -40.85 9.36
C ASN A 213 -19.47 -40.93 10.45
N ILE A 214 -20.21 -39.83 10.60
CA ILE A 214 -21.44 -39.77 11.41
C ILE A 214 -22.63 -39.67 10.45
N TYR A 215 -23.65 -40.50 10.66
CA TYR A 215 -24.93 -40.43 9.95
C TYR A 215 -26.02 -40.05 10.94
N VAL A 216 -26.65 -38.91 10.72
CA VAL A 216 -27.78 -38.41 11.50
C VAL A 216 -29.03 -38.49 10.63
N GLY A 217 -29.91 -39.43 10.91
CA GLY A 217 -31.02 -39.80 10.03
C GLY A 217 -30.50 -40.51 8.78
N ALA A 218 -30.11 -41.78 8.91
CA ALA A 218 -29.65 -42.59 7.78
C ALA A 218 -30.84 -42.92 6.85
N ASN A 219 -31.69 -43.88 7.20
CA ASN A 219 -33.02 -44.07 6.59
C ASN A 219 -34.18 -43.77 7.57
N GLY A 220 -33.88 -43.61 8.86
CA GLY A 220 -34.85 -43.28 9.91
C GLY A 220 -34.80 -41.81 10.33
N THR A 221 -35.35 -41.52 11.51
CA THR A 221 -35.21 -40.21 12.15
C THR A 221 -34.02 -40.24 13.10
N GLY A 222 -33.11 -39.28 12.97
CA GLY A 222 -31.95 -39.13 13.84
C GLY A 222 -31.78 -37.70 14.34
N ASP A 223 -31.53 -37.57 15.64
CA ASP A 223 -31.27 -36.29 16.29
C ASP A 223 -29.91 -36.31 17.02
N LEU A 224 -29.10 -35.27 16.82
CA LEU A 224 -27.85 -35.04 17.54
C LEU A 224 -27.84 -33.62 18.15
N ALA A 225 -27.72 -33.54 19.47
CA ALA A 225 -27.55 -32.28 20.19
C ALA A 225 -26.16 -32.21 20.83
N VAL A 226 -25.40 -31.17 20.50
CA VAL A 226 -24.08 -30.86 21.09
C VAL A 226 -24.20 -29.57 21.89
N LEU A 227 -24.21 -29.69 23.21
CA LEU A 227 -24.70 -28.67 24.12
C LEU A 227 -23.68 -28.27 25.18
N ASP A 228 -23.79 -27.03 25.65
CA ASP A 228 -23.18 -26.54 26.90
C ASP A 228 -21.68 -26.83 27.11
N GLY A 229 -20.88 -26.70 26.04
CA GLY A 229 -19.42 -26.86 26.09
C GLY A 229 -18.90 -28.24 25.69
N ALA A 230 -19.79 -29.15 25.27
CA ALA A 230 -19.42 -30.47 24.79
C ALA A 230 -18.75 -30.45 23.41
N ALA A 231 -18.07 -31.54 23.07
CA ALA A 231 -17.46 -31.71 21.75
C ALA A 231 -17.80 -33.05 21.08
N VAL A 232 -18.19 -32.99 19.82
CA VAL A 232 -18.30 -34.14 18.91
C VAL A 232 -17.33 -33.97 17.76
N ARG A 233 -16.40 -34.93 17.59
CA ARG A 233 -15.33 -34.81 16.59
C ARG A 233 -15.19 -36.12 15.82
N THR A 234 -15.39 -36.05 14.50
CA THR A 234 -15.19 -37.20 13.61
C THR A 234 -13.92 -37.09 12.79
N VAL A 235 -13.13 -38.17 12.81
CA VAL A 235 -11.93 -38.36 11.99
C VAL A 235 -12.04 -39.68 11.24
N GLY A 236 -11.42 -39.78 10.07
CA GLY A 236 -11.41 -41.03 9.32
C GLY A 236 -10.61 -42.14 10.03
N PRO A 237 -10.82 -43.40 9.63
CA PRO A 237 -10.33 -44.57 10.36
C PRO A 237 -8.80 -44.71 10.35
N SER A 238 -8.10 -44.00 9.46
CA SER A 238 -6.63 -44.02 9.36
C SER A 238 -5.92 -42.96 10.21
N GLY A 239 -6.65 -42.21 11.05
CA GLY A 239 -6.08 -41.30 12.05
C GLY A 239 -6.59 -39.86 11.95
N PRO A 240 -6.03 -38.93 12.75
CA PRO A 240 -6.56 -37.56 12.93
C PRO A 240 -6.64 -36.70 11.66
N SER A 241 -5.87 -37.04 10.63
CA SER A 241 -5.84 -36.36 9.32
C SER A 241 -6.66 -37.07 8.25
N SER A 242 -7.33 -38.16 8.60
CA SER A 242 -8.16 -38.93 7.69
C SER A 242 -9.52 -38.27 7.54
N ALA A 243 -10.02 -38.19 6.31
CA ALA A 243 -11.28 -37.57 5.97
C ALA A 243 -12.47 -38.33 6.56
N ALA A 244 -13.34 -37.63 7.28
CA ALA A 244 -14.64 -38.13 7.70
C ALA A 244 -15.71 -37.03 7.64
N THR A 245 -16.91 -37.46 7.23
CA THR A 245 -18.06 -36.60 6.94
C THR A 245 -19.15 -36.77 7.99
N VAL A 246 -19.83 -35.67 8.30
CA VAL A 246 -21.11 -35.70 9.01
C VAL A 246 -22.24 -35.57 7.99
N TYR A 247 -23.02 -36.63 7.82
CA TYR A 247 -24.21 -36.69 6.98
C TYR A 247 -25.46 -36.44 7.83
N ILE A 248 -26.34 -35.54 7.37
CA ILE A 248 -27.58 -35.18 8.06
C ILE A 248 -28.72 -35.36 7.07
N GLY A 249 -29.61 -36.33 7.28
CA GLY A 249 -30.62 -36.75 6.30
C GLY A 249 -29.96 -37.42 5.09
N HIS A 250 -29.39 -38.61 5.30
CA HIS A 250 -28.53 -39.28 4.33
C HIS A 250 -29.32 -39.93 3.19
N ASP A 251 -30.16 -40.93 3.45
CA ASP A 251 -30.94 -41.63 2.43
C ASP A 251 -32.32 -40.98 2.22
N VAL A 252 -33.07 -41.44 1.21
CA VAL A 252 -34.33 -40.82 0.74
C VAL A 252 -35.37 -40.62 1.86
N ASP A 253 -35.50 -41.59 2.76
CA ASP A 253 -36.43 -41.54 3.90
C ASP A 253 -35.79 -40.94 5.17
N GLY A 254 -34.48 -40.70 5.14
CA GLY A 254 -33.69 -40.22 6.27
C GLY A 254 -34.07 -38.80 6.66
N VAL A 255 -34.39 -38.60 7.93
CA VAL A 255 -34.63 -37.28 8.53
C VAL A 255 -33.59 -37.04 9.62
N GLY A 256 -32.69 -36.10 9.40
CA GLY A 256 -31.61 -35.76 10.33
C GLY A 256 -31.74 -34.34 10.89
N THR A 257 -31.60 -34.20 12.20
CA THR A 257 -31.48 -32.89 12.86
C THR A 257 -30.22 -32.83 13.71
N VAL A 258 -29.44 -31.77 13.54
CA VAL A 258 -28.28 -31.48 14.39
C VAL A 258 -28.42 -30.11 15.01
N VAL A 259 -28.18 -30.00 16.32
CA VAL A 259 -28.14 -28.74 17.06
C VAL A 259 -26.78 -28.59 17.72
N VAL A 260 -26.14 -27.44 17.53
CA VAL A 260 -24.90 -27.05 18.20
C VAL A 260 -25.12 -25.71 18.88
N SER A 261 -25.19 -25.71 20.21
CA SER A 261 -25.48 -24.51 20.99
C SER A 261 -24.88 -24.60 22.39
N SER A 262 -24.71 -23.46 23.06
CA SER A 262 -24.29 -23.42 24.46
C SER A 262 -24.94 -22.24 25.18
N ALA A 263 -25.59 -22.55 26.30
CA ALA A 263 -26.08 -21.55 27.24
C ALA A 263 -24.99 -21.12 28.23
N THR A 264 -23.82 -21.77 28.22
CA THR A 264 -22.70 -21.50 29.12
C THR A 264 -21.62 -20.63 28.46
N ALA A 265 -20.56 -20.32 29.19
CA ALA A 265 -19.39 -19.63 28.64
C ALA A 265 -18.52 -20.51 27.71
N HIS A 266 -18.71 -21.83 27.75
CA HIS A 266 -17.92 -22.78 26.96
C HIS A 266 -18.55 -23.01 25.60
N THR A 267 -17.74 -23.10 24.55
CA THR A 267 -18.20 -23.33 23.18
C THR A 267 -18.50 -24.81 22.95
N SER A 268 -19.70 -25.13 22.48
CA SER A 268 -20.06 -26.47 22.01
C SER A 268 -19.53 -26.67 20.59
N THR A 269 -18.85 -27.79 20.32
CA THR A 269 -18.16 -28.00 19.04
C THR A 269 -18.62 -29.27 18.32
N LEU A 270 -19.05 -29.13 17.06
CA LEU A 270 -19.15 -30.22 16.11
C LEU A 270 -18.03 -30.07 15.07
N ALA A 271 -17.17 -31.06 14.90
CA ALA A 271 -16.08 -31.00 13.93
C ALA A 271 -16.05 -32.22 13.01
N ALA A 272 -16.03 -31.94 11.70
CA ALA A 272 -15.81 -32.92 10.63
C ALA A 272 -14.45 -32.67 9.96
N SER A 273 -13.66 -33.73 9.82
CA SER A 273 -12.32 -33.70 9.19
C SER A 273 -12.35 -33.69 7.65
N ASP A 274 -13.51 -33.92 7.02
CA ASP A 274 -13.77 -33.60 5.62
C ASP A 274 -14.90 -32.56 5.50
N ARG A 275 -16.15 -32.98 5.37
CA ARG A 275 -17.28 -32.08 5.09
C ARG A 275 -18.45 -32.29 6.03
N ILE A 276 -19.36 -31.34 6.03
CA ILE A 276 -20.71 -31.51 6.59
C ILE A 276 -21.69 -31.49 5.42
N GLU A 277 -22.58 -32.49 5.36
CA GLU A 277 -23.56 -32.64 4.27
C GLU A 277 -24.97 -32.67 4.84
N ILE A 278 -25.81 -31.72 4.39
CA ILE A 278 -27.14 -31.45 4.91
C ILE A 278 -28.18 -31.75 3.83
N GLY A 279 -28.95 -32.81 4.03
CA GLY A 279 -29.85 -33.40 3.04
C GLY A 279 -29.04 -34.03 1.91
N SER A 280 -28.46 -35.21 2.10
CA SER A 280 -27.74 -35.90 1.02
C SER A 280 -28.74 -36.40 -0.04
N ALA A 281 -29.64 -37.30 0.37
CA ALA A 281 -30.82 -37.72 -0.39
C ALA A 281 -32.16 -37.47 0.35
N GLY A 282 -32.13 -37.33 1.67
CA GLY A 282 -33.30 -37.13 2.53
C GLY A 282 -33.51 -35.69 2.98
N ALA A 283 -34.00 -35.53 4.20
CA ALA A 283 -34.24 -34.24 4.85
C ALA A 283 -33.23 -33.98 5.98
N GLY A 284 -32.34 -33.01 5.80
CA GLY A 284 -31.34 -32.64 6.80
C GLY A 284 -31.54 -31.23 7.34
N THR A 285 -31.33 -31.04 8.64
CA THR A 285 -31.29 -29.73 9.29
C THR A 285 -30.07 -29.60 10.21
N LEU A 286 -29.29 -28.54 10.03
CA LEU A 286 -28.22 -28.14 10.96
C LEU A 286 -28.54 -26.77 11.56
N ASN A 287 -28.64 -26.72 12.88
CA ASN A 287 -28.80 -25.50 13.67
C ASN A 287 -27.49 -25.18 14.39
N VAL A 288 -26.84 -24.09 14.01
CA VAL A 288 -25.67 -23.55 14.71
C VAL A 288 -26.09 -22.25 15.38
N GLU A 289 -26.27 -22.33 16.69
CA GLU A 289 -26.87 -21.26 17.48
C GLU A 289 -25.83 -20.66 18.43
N LYS A 290 -26.25 -19.69 19.25
CA LYS A 290 -25.40 -19.05 20.25
C LYS A 290 -24.52 -20.05 21.01
N GLY A 291 -23.22 -19.78 21.01
CA GLY A 291 -22.23 -20.59 21.73
C GLY A 291 -21.84 -21.90 21.04
N GLY A 292 -22.41 -22.19 19.87
CA GLY A 292 -22.05 -23.33 19.03
C GLY A 292 -20.99 -23.00 17.98
N LEU A 293 -20.13 -23.97 17.70
CA LEU A 293 -19.13 -23.97 16.64
C LEU A 293 -19.24 -25.26 15.82
N ALA A 294 -19.62 -25.14 14.56
CA ALA A 294 -19.55 -26.22 13.58
C ALA A 294 -18.33 -26.01 12.67
N ILE A 295 -17.53 -27.05 12.48
CA ILE A 295 -16.31 -27.01 11.64
C ILE A 295 -16.43 -28.08 10.56
N ALA A 296 -16.31 -27.66 9.30
CA ALA A 296 -16.06 -28.53 8.16
C ALA A 296 -14.68 -28.20 7.58
N ALA A 297 -13.74 -29.15 7.59
CA ALA A 297 -12.39 -28.91 7.10
C ALA A 297 -12.35 -28.54 5.60
N SER A 298 -13.19 -29.19 4.80
CA SER A 298 -13.40 -28.96 3.37
C SER A 298 -14.57 -28.00 3.16
N ASP A 299 -15.79 -28.49 2.98
CA ASP A 299 -16.96 -27.69 2.59
C ASP A 299 -18.20 -28.06 3.40
N THR A 300 -19.23 -27.22 3.33
CA THR A 300 -20.58 -27.53 3.81
C THR A 300 -21.52 -27.63 2.62
N TRP A 301 -22.05 -28.82 2.37
CA TRP A 301 -22.94 -29.10 1.25
C TRP A 301 -24.40 -29.13 1.70
N LEU A 302 -25.28 -28.47 0.94
CA LEU A 302 -26.72 -28.56 1.09
C LEU A 302 -27.31 -29.23 -0.15
N THR A 303 -28.07 -30.32 0.03
CA THR A 303 -28.85 -31.00 -1.01
C THR A 303 -28.04 -31.54 -2.19
N VAL A 304 -27.49 -32.74 -2.06
CA VAL A 304 -26.66 -33.35 -3.13
C VAL A 304 -27.52 -33.81 -4.31
N VAL A 305 -28.62 -34.51 -4.05
CA VAL A 305 -29.54 -34.99 -5.10
C VAL A 305 -30.79 -34.10 -5.25
N PRO A 306 -31.50 -34.13 -6.40
CA PRO A 306 -32.62 -33.22 -6.67
C PRO A 306 -33.83 -33.32 -5.73
N THR A 307 -34.05 -34.48 -5.11
CA THR A 307 -35.19 -34.72 -4.20
C THR A 307 -34.90 -34.35 -2.75
N ALA A 308 -33.64 -34.11 -2.40
CA ALA A 308 -33.24 -33.83 -1.03
C ALA A 308 -33.71 -32.45 -0.56
N THR A 309 -33.90 -32.32 0.75
CA THR A 309 -34.16 -31.05 1.43
C THR A 309 -33.07 -30.82 2.47
N GLY A 310 -32.49 -29.63 2.50
CA GLY A 310 -31.38 -29.31 3.38
C GLY A 310 -31.55 -27.93 3.96
N THR A 311 -31.53 -27.80 5.28
CA THR A 311 -31.68 -26.53 5.98
C THR A 311 -30.47 -26.26 6.86
N LEU A 312 -29.77 -25.17 6.58
CA LEU A 312 -28.71 -24.65 7.45
C LEU A 312 -29.20 -23.37 8.14
N ASN A 313 -29.29 -23.41 9.45
CA ASN A 313 -29.66 -22.27 10.29
C ASN A 313 -28.42 -21.77 11.02
N LEU A 314 -28.02 -20.53 10.73
CA LEU A 314 -26.88 -19.89 11.35
C LEU A 314 -27.35 -18.65 12.10
N THR A 315 -27.59 -18.80 13.41
CA THR A 315 -28.33 -17.83 14.22
C THR A 315 -27.48 -17.21 15.32
N GLY A 316 -27.87 -16.02 15.77
CA GLY A 316 -27.16 -15.34 16.85
C GLY A 316 -27.62 -13.92 17.12
N ASP A 317 -27.27 -13.41 18.30
CA ASP A 317 -27.60 -12.06 18.73
C ASP A 317 -26.39 -11.37 19.39
N ALA A 318 -26.65 -10.25 20.08
CA ALA A 318 -25.60 -9.51 20.77
C ALA A 318 -25.01 -10.24 21.99
N SER A 319 -25.72 -11.24 22.53
CA SER A 319 -25.28 -12.04 23.67
C SER A 319 -24.42 -13.24 23.26
N GLY A 320 -24.41 -13.59 21.97
CA GLY A 320 -23.55 -14.60 21.38
C GLY A 320 -24.10 -15.12 20.07
N ARG A 321 -23.26 -15.78 19.27
CA ARG A 321 -23.57 -16.23 17.92
C ARG A 321 -23.12 -17.66 17.70
N GLY A 322 -23.82 -18.38 16.84
CA GLY A 322 -23.31 -19.62 16.26
C GLY A 322 -22.26 -19.33 15.22
N VAL A 323 -21.27 -20.21 15.07
CA VAL A 323 -20.20 -20.09 14.09
C VAL A 323 -20.13 -21.33 13.23
N LEU A 324 -20.25 -21.17 11.92
CA LEU A 324 -19.86 -22.19 10.95
C LEU A 324 -18.50 -21.82 10.36
N GLU A 325 -17.49 -22.63 10.61
CA GLU A 325 -16.17 -22.54 9.99
C GLU A 325 -16.05 -23.56 8.87
N THR A 326 -15.91 -23.09 7.62
CA THR A 326 -15.95 -23.94 6.42
C THR A 326 -15.14 -23.33 5.29
N GLY A 327 -14.81 -24.12 4.27
CA GLY A 327 -14.17 -23.62 3.06
C GLY A 327 -15.16 -22.97 2.10
N SER A 328 -16.37 -23.52 1.99
CA SER A 328 -17.48 -22.91 1.25
C SER A 328 -18.83 -23.49 1.70
N VAL A 329 -19.91 -22.76 1.46
CA VAL A 329 -21.28 -23.30 1.54
C VAL A 329 -21.80 -23.52 0.13
N ILE A 330 -22.13 -24.77 -0.19
CA ILE A 330 -22.50 -25.19 -1.54
C ILE A 330 -23.96 -25.62 -1.59
N LYS A 331 -24.76 -24.93 -2.40
CA LYS A 331 -26.10 -25.39 -2.78
C LYS A 331 -25.98 -26.36 -3.96
N GLY A 332 -26.34 -27.62 -3.72
CA GLY A 332 -26.49 -28.63 -4.76
C GLY A 332 -27.87 -28.61 -5.45
N ALA A 333 -28.24 -29.75 -6.02
CA ALA A 333 -29.36 -29.87 -6.95
C ALA A 333 -30.75 -29.83 -6.31
N GLY A 334 -30.86 -30.14 -5.01
CA GLY A 334 -32.15 -30.18 -4.31
C GLY A 334 -32.60 -28.83 -3.73
N ASN A 335 -33.51 -28.92 -2.77
CA ASN A 335 -34.12 -27.78 -2.10
C ASN A 335 -33.34 -27.37 -0.85
N ALA A 336 -32.35 -26.51 -1.03
CA ALA A 336 -31.52 -25.96 0.03
C ALA A 336 -32.10 -24.64 0.59
N THR A 337 -32.22 -24.56 1.91
CA THR A 337 -32.48 -23.32 2.65
C THR A 337 -31.25 -22.98 3.48
N PHE A 338 -30.71 -21.77 3.31
CA PHE A 338 -29.66 -21.24 4.17
C PHE A 338 -30.17 -19.96 4.85
N ASN A 339 -30.26 -19.99 6.18
CA ASN A 339 -30.75 -18.89 6.98
C ASN A 339 -29.59 -18.18 7.68
N LEU A 340 -29.18 -17.04 7.12
CA LEU A 340 -28.21 -16.10 7.71
C LEU A 340 -28.95 -15.14 8.66
N ASP A 341 -29.12 -15.53 9.92
CA ASP A 341 -29.91 -14.79 10.91
C ASP A 341 -29.11 -14.52 12.20
N GLY A 342 -27.92 -13.96 12.03
CA GLY A 342 -27.06 -13.50 13.10
C GLY A 342 -25.92 -14.45 13.49
N GLY A 343 -25.83 -15.66 12.94
CA GLY A 343 -24.61 -16.46 13.12
C GLY A 343 -23.46 -15.97 12.21
N ILE A 344 -22.24 -16.42 12.51
CA ILE A 344 -21.01 -16.08 11.79
C ILE A 344 -20.65 -17.20 10.82
N LEU A 345 -20.52 -16.86 9.55
CA LEU A 345 -19.89 -17.72 8.55
C LEU A 345 -18.41 -17.35 8.46
N ARG A 346 -17.54 -18.28 8.86
CA ARG A 346 -16.09 -18.09 8.93
C ARG A 346 -15.37 -18.92 7.87
N ALA A 347 -14.44 -18.29 7.15
CA ALA A 347 -13.59 -18.97 6.18
C ALA A 347 -12.43 -19.72 6.86
N ASN A 348 -12.04 -20.87 6.30
CA ASN A 348 -10.86 -21.63 6.73
C ASN A 348 -9.75 -21.74 5.66
N ARG A 349 -10.01 -21.20 4.47
CA ARG A 349 -9.06 -21.12 3.34
C ARG A 349 -9.47 -20.00 2.39
N ASP A 350 -8.58 -19.67 1.45
CA ASP A 350 -8.93 -18.80 0.33
C ASP A 350 -9.92 -19.52 -0.59
N GLU A 351 -10.98 -18.83 -1.01
CA GLU A 351 -12.06 -19.42 -1.81
C GLU A 351 -12.67 -18.40 -2.77
N GLY A 352 -12.64 -18.68 -4.08
CA GLY A 352 -13.16 -17.77 -5.10
C GLY A 352 -14.68 -17.64 -5.09
N ASN A 353 -15.40 -18.66 -4.60
CA ASN A 353 -16.85 -18.65 -4.49
C ASN A 353 -17.35 -19.30 -3.19
N PHE A 354 -17.37 -18.51 -2.13
CA PHE A 354 -17.68 -18.93 -0.76
C PHE A 354 -19.16 -19.31 -0.54
N LEU A 355 -20.07 -18.76 -1.34
CA LEU A 355 -21.48 -19.13 -1.40
C LEU A 355 -21.82 -19.66 -2.80
N ASN A 356 -21.59 -20.95 -3.02
CA ASN A 356 -21.73 -21.56 -4.34
C ASN A 356 -23.17 -22.04 -4.60
N GLY A 357 -23.69 -21.78 -5.80
CA GLY A 357 -25.02 -22.23 -6.22
C GLY A 357 -26.20 -21.37 -5.73
N PHE A 358 -25.95 -20.36 -4.90
CA PHE A 358 -26.98 -19.42 -4.45
C PHE A 358 -27.08 -18.21 -5.38
N ALA A 359 -28.29 -17.95 -5.92
CA ALA A 359 -28.55 -16.77 -6.73
C ALA A 359 -28.73 -15.51 -5.87
N THR A 360 -29.63 -15.59 -4.88
CA THR A 360 -29.91 -14.51 -3.93
C THR A 360 -30.03 -15.09 -2.53
N GLN A 361 -29.47 -14.41 -1.53
CA GLN A 361 -29.57 -14.76 -0.13
C GLN A 361 -30.20 -13.60 0.65
N ALA A 362 -31.32 -13.88 1.33
CA ALA A 362 -31.93 -12.91 2.23
C ALA A 362 -31.13 -12.84 3.53
N VAL A 363 -30.89 -11.61 4.01
CA VAL A 363 -30.28 -11.32 5.31
C VAL A 363 -31.37 -11.29 6.36
N GLY A 364 -31.30 -12.20 7.34
CA GLY A 364 -32.23 -12.31 8.46
C GLY A 364 -32.14 -11.14 9.43
N SER A 365 -33.09 -11.09 10.37
CA SER A 365 -33.21 -10.03 11.37
C SER A 365 -31.95 -9.84 12.24
N GLY A 366 -31.23 -10.92 12.57
CA GLY A 366 -29.95 -10.92 13.31
C GLY A 366 -28.74 -10.46 12.48
N GLY A 367 -28.92 -10.29 11.17
CA GLY A 367 -27.90 -9.85 10.22
C GLY A 367 -27.03 -10.99 9.67
N ALA A 368 -26.25 -10.70 8.62
CA ALA A 368 -25.24 -11.59 8.09
C ALA A 368 -23.86 -11.21 8.65
N TRP A 369 -23.07 -12.20 9.04
CA TRP A 369 -21.74 -11.99 9.59
C TRP A 369 -20.75 -12.86 8.82
N PHE A 370 -19.82 -12.22 8.12
CA PHE A 370 -18.75 -12.87 7.37
C PHE A 370 -17.42 -12.61 8.07
N ASP A 371 -16.82 -13.66 8.61
CA ASP A 371 -15.47 -13.61 9.17
C ASP A 371 -14.50 -14.26 8.18
N THR A 372 -13.69 -13.41 7.54
CA THR A 372 -12.68 -13.91 6.60
C THR A 372 -11.55 -14.69 7.28
N ASN A 373 -11.37 -14.56 8.60
CA ASN A 373 -10.32 -15.26 9.36
C ASN A 373 -8.89 -15.11 8.77
N GLY A 374 -8.64 -14.05 7.99
CA GLY A 374 -7.36 -13.83 7.30
C GLY A 374 -7.28 -14.33 5.85
N HIS A 375 -8.33 -14.95 5.33
CA HIS A 375 -8.41 -15.48 3.97
C HIS A 375 -9.09 -14.55 2.97
N ASP A 376 -8.73 -14.68 1.70
CA ASP A 376 -9.39 -13.98 0.59
C ASP A 376 -10.56 -14.85 0.06
N VAL A 377 -11.79 -14.36 0.18
CA VAL A 377 -13.01 -15.05 -0.23
C VAL A 377 -13.89 -14.22 -1.16
N GLY A 378 -14.46 -14.84 -2.20
CA GLY A 378 -15.37 -14.22 -3.16
C GLY A 378 -16.82 -14.70 -3.01
N VAL A 379 -17.78 -13.82 -3.25
CA VAL A 379 -19.22 -14.12 -3.23
C VAL A 379 -19.90 -13.46 -4.42
N SER A 380 -20.42 -14.28 -5.34
CA SER A 380 -21.25 -13.81 -6.47
C SER A 380 -22.75 -13.75 -6.15
N THR A 381 -23.17 -14.36 -5.05
CA THR A 381 -24.57 -14.34 -4.57
C THR A 381 -25.00 -12.91 -4.26
N ALA A 382 -26.18 -12.52 -4.74
CA ALA A 382 -26.79 -11.24 -4.39
C ALA A 382 -27.39 -11.29 -2.98
N PHE A 383 -27.33 -10.19 -2.24
CA PHE A 383 -28.00 -10.06 -0.94
C PHE A 383 -29.27 -9.22 -1.04
N SER A 384 -30.25 -9.52 -0.18
CA SER A 384 -31.47 -8.73 0.03
C SER A 384 -31.80 -8.60 1.52
N GLY A 385 -32.74 -7.71 1.85
CA GLY A 385 -33.19 -7.49 3.23
C GLY A 385 -32.74 -6.15 3.82
N THR A 386 -33.16 -5.90 5.06
CA THR A 386 -33.04 -4.60 5.75
C THR A 386 -32.10 -4.63 6.97
N SER A 387 -31.63 -5.81 7.39
CA SER A 387 -30.73 -5.95 8.54
C SER A 387 -29.26 -5.79 8.14
N ARG A 388 -28.34 -5.98 9.09
CA ARG A 388 -26.92 -5.68 8.91
C ARG A 388 -26.16 -6.75 8.13
N LEU A 389 -25.20 -6.32 7.30
CA LEU A 389 -24.11 -7.17 6.79
C LEU A 389 -22.83 -6.75 7.50
N ASN A 390 -22.14 -7.68 8.16
CA ASN A 390 -20.94 -7.40 8.94
C ASN A 390 -19.75 -8.13 8.32
N LYS A 391 -18.71 -7.37 7.98
CA LYS A 391 -17.44 -7.92 7.48
C LYS A 391 -16.38 -7.88 8.59
N GLN A 392 -15.87 -9.05 8.96
CA GLN A 392 -14.84 -9.29 9.96
C GLN A 392 -13.65 -10.08 9.38
N GLY A 393 -12.60 -10.27 10.19
CA GLY A 393 -11.36 -10.93 9.81
C GLY A 393 -10.44 -10.07 8.93
N ALA A 394 -9.14 -10.39 8.94
CA ALA A 394 -8.12 -9.56 8.29
C ALA A 394 -8.08 -9.69 6.75
N GLY A 395 -8.69 -10.73 6.18
CA GLY A 395 -8.67 -11.02 4.75
C GLY A 395 -9.67 -10.19 3.94
N THR A 396 -9.77 -10.50 2.65
CA THR A 396 -10.66 -9.81 1.69
C THR A 396 -11.97 -10.56 1.51
N LEU A 397 -13.10 -9.87 1.64
CA LEU A 397 -14.39 -10.33 1.13
C LEU A 397 -14.68 -9.60 -0.18
N THR A 398 -14.79 -10.32 -1.29
CA THR A 398 -15.14 -9.75 -2.60
C THR A 398 -16.60 -10.02 -2.93
N LEU A 399 -17.39 -8.96 -3.10
CA LEU A 399 -18.79 -9.03 -3.52
C LEU A 399 -18.92 -8.62 -4.99
N SER A 400 -19.22 -9.59 -5.85
CA SER A 400 -19.39 -9.37 -7.30
C SER A 400 -20.86 -9.43 -7.74
N GLY A 401 -21.76 -9.93 -6.89
CA GLY A 401 -23.19 -9.99 -7.14
C GLY A 401 -23.89 -8.63 -7.17
N ASN A 402 -25.11 -8.60 -7.72
CA ASN A 402 -25.98 -7.41 -7.70
C ASN A 402 -26.92 -7.44 -6.49
N SER A 403 -26.47 -6.88 -5.38
CA SER A 403 -27.22 -6.74 -4.13
C SER A 403 -27.99 -5.40 -4.04
N ALA A 404 -28.53 -4.89 -5.14
CA ALA A 404 -29.33 -3.66 -5.13
C ALA A 404 -30.60 -3.75 -4.26
N ALA A 405 -31.12 -4.97 -4.05
CA ALA A 405 -32.26 -5.24 -3.19
C ALA A 405 -31.91 -5.25 -1.68
N PHE A 406 -30.63 -5.21 -1.32
CA PHE A 406 -30.20 -5.03 0.05
C PHE A 406 -30.31 -3.55 0.44
N THR A 407 -31.05 -3.25 1.50
CA THR A 407 -31.26 -1.88 1.99
C THR A 407 -30.75 -1.67 3.41
N GLY A 408 -30.27 -2.74 4.05
CA GLY A 408 -29.66 -2.69 5.37
C GLY A 408 -28.26 -2.06 5.39
N THR A 409 -27.70 -1.90 6.58
CA THR A 409 -26.37 -1.29 6.74
C THR A 409 -25.26 -2.33 6.61
N THR A 410 -24.21 -2.02 5.86
CA THR A 410 -22.98 -2.81 5.86
C THR A 410 -21.93 -2.19 6.78
N ASP A 411 -21.45 -2.95 7.76
CA ASP A 411 -20.38 -2.55 8.68
C ASP A 411 -19.09 -3.32 8.33
N ILE A 412 -18.06 -2.61 7.87
CA ILE A 412 -16.72 -3.19 7.62
C ILE A 412 -15.88 -2.99 8.87
N GLN A 413 -15.73 -4.05 9.65
CA GLN A 413 -15.10 -4.00 10.97
C GLN A 413 -13.61 -4.29 10.94
N ALA A 414 -13.16 -5.13 10.01
CA ALA A 414 -11.75 -5.48 9.81
C ALA A 414 -11.49 -5.99 8.38
N GLY A 415 -10.21 -5.93 7.98
CA GLY A 415 -9.76 -6.40 6.66
C GLY A 415 -10.29 -5.56 5.51
N THR A 416 -10.51 -6.19 4.36
CA THR A 416 -10.96 -5.51 3.15
C THR A 416 -12.33 -6.01 2.70
N LEU A 417 -13.26 -5.10 2.41
CA LEU A 417 -14.42 -5.38 1.57
C LEU A 417 -14.11 -4.86 0.16
N GLN A 418 -14.06 -5.75 -0.83
CA GLN A 418 -14.00 -5.40 -2.24
C GLN A 418 -15.41 -5.50 -2.84
N VAL A 419 -15.93 -4.44 -3.43
CA VAL A 419 -17.22 -4.44 -4.13
C VAL A 419 -16.98 -4.21 -5.61
N ASP A 420 -17.20 -5.25 -6.41
CA ASP A 420 -17.09 -5.20 -7.87
C ASP A 420 -18.45 -5.22 -8.57
N GLY A 421 -19.50 -5.65 -7.85
CA GLY A 421 -20.90 -5.59 -8.28
C GLY A 421 -21.65 -4.38 -7.71
N VAL A 422 -22.85 -4.63 -7.18
CA VAL A 422 -23.66 -3.61 -6.50
C VAL A 422 -23.93 -4.06 -5.07
N LEU A 423 -23.66 -3.20 -4.11
CA LEU A 423 -24.06 -3.35 -2.71
C LEU A 423 -24.99 -2.19 -2.36
N GLY A 424 -26.28 -2.48 -2.20
CA GLY A 424 -27.24 -1.48 -1.73
C GLY A 424 -27.03 -1.12 -0.26
N GLY A 425 -27.89 -0.23 0.25
CA GLY A 425 -27.86 0.21 1.65
C GLY A 425 -26.62 1.02 2.04
N PRO A 426 -26.63 1.67 3.21
CA PRO A 426 -25.49 2.47 3.68
C PRO A 426 -24.30 1.59 4.10
N VAL A 427 -23.08 2.13 3.99
CA VAL A 427 -21.83 1.46 4.35
C VAL A 427 -21.06 2.27 5.40
N ASN A 428 -20.60 1.60 6.46
CA ASN A 428 -19.65 2.16 7.42
C ASN A 428 -18.30 1.47 7.25
N VAL A 429 -17.27 2.25 6.90
CA VAL A 429 -15.88 1.79 6.87
C VAL A 429 -15.25 2.13 8.23
N LEU A 430 -15.03 1.16 9.11
CA LEU A 430 -14.46 1.41 10.43
C LEU A 430 -12.94 1.64 10.38
N VAL A 431 -12.37 2.06 11.51
CA VAL A 431 -10.92 2.29 11.66
C VAL A 431 -10.15 1.00 11.31
N ALA A 432 -9.06 1.13 10.57
CA ALA A 432 -8.23 0.04 10.05
C ALA A 432 -8.93 -0.92 9.05
N ALA A 433 -10.19 -0.70 8.71
CA ALA A 433 -10.87 -1.41 7.63
C ALA A 433 -10.65 -0.73 6.27
N ARG A 434 -10.82 -1.50 5.20
CA ARG A 434 -10.68 -1.02 3.82
C ARG A 434 -11.92 -1.33 2.98
N LEU A 435 -12.36 -0.34 2.21
CA LEU A 435 -13.32 -0.52 1.11
C LEU A 435 -12.60 -0.30 -0.22
N THR A 436 -12.72 -1.25 -1.15
CA THR A 436 -12.06 -1.23 -2.47
C THR A 436 -12.99 -1.76 -3.55
N GLY A 437 -12.56 -1.74 -4.81
CA GLY A 437 -13.26 -2.36 -5.94
C GLY A 437 -13.72 -1.36 -6.99
N THR A 438 -14.44 -1.86 -7.99
CA THR A 438 -14.95 -1.07 -9.14
C THR A 438 -16.47 -0.93 -9.17
N GLY A 439 -17.14 -1.40 -8.14
CA GLY A 439 -18.59 -1.50 -8.07
C GLY A 439 -19.27 -0.24 -7.53
N ARG A 440 -20.50 -0.46 -7.05
CA ARG A 440 -21.35 0.57 -6.47
C ARG A 440 -21.76 0.20 -5.05
N VAL A 441 -21.57 1.11 -4.10
CA VAL A 441 -22.06 1.02 -2.72
C VAL A 441 -23.10 2.10 -2.45
N GLY A 442 -23.90 2.02 -1.39
CA GLY A 442 -24.78 3.14 -0.98
C GLY A 442 -24.06 4.24 -0.20
N ALA A 443 -24.82 5.09 0.49
CA ALA A 443 -24.27 6.20 1.30
C ALA A 443 -23.20 5.70 2.27
N THR A 444 -22.04 6.37 2.33
CA THR A 444 -20.85 5.83 2.99
C THR A 444 -20.29 6.78 4.05
N VAL A 445 -20.08 6.26 5.27
CA VAL A 445 -19.32 6.92 6.33
C VAL A 445 -17.92 6.32 6.40
N ASN A 446 -16.89 7.14 6.24
CA ASN A 446 -15.49 6.69 6.18
C ASN A 446 -14.69 7.05 7.44
N ARG A 447 -14.32 6.03 8.22
CA ARG A 447 -13.34 6.09 9.33
C ARG A 447 -12.08 5.25 9.05
N GLY A 448 -12.08 4.49 7.95
CA GLY A 448 -10.99 3.62 7.54
C GLY A 448 -10.31 4.13 6.27
N THR A 449 -10.04 3.24 5.32
CA THR A 449 -9.49 3.59 4.01
C THR A 449 -10.46 3.22 2.90
N ILE A 450 -10.74 4.16 1.99
CA ILE A 450 -11.37 3.87 0.71
C ILE A 450 -10.30 3.90 -0.37
N ALA A 451 -10.29 2.92 -1.25
CA ALA A 451 -9.33 2.84 -2.35
C ALA A 451 -10.01 2.28 -3.60
N PRO A 452 -10.48 3.14 -4.50
CA PRO A 452 -11.12 2.70 -5.74
C PRO A 452 -10.17 1.86 -6.62
N GLY A 453 -10.74 0.95 -7.40
CA GLY A 453 -10.03 0.20 -8.44
C GLY A 453 -9.48 -1.17 -8.02
N PRO A 454 -9.11 -2.02 -9.00
CA PRO A 454 -8.56 -3.35 -8.75
C PRO A 454 -7.05 -3.29 -8.56
N ARG A 455 -6.43 -4.29 -7.92
CA ARG A 455 -4.95 -4.33 -7.77
C ARG A 455 -4.19 -4.28 -9.11
N SER A 456 -4.78 -4.79 -10.20
CA SER A 456 -4.15 -4.95 -11.53
C SER A 456 -4.23 -3.74 -12.46
N GLY A 457 -4.99 -2.70 -12.12
CA GLY A 457 -5.21 -1.55 -13.00
C GLY A 457 -5.97 -0.43 -12.30
N PHE A 458 -6.46 0.55 -13.07
CA PHE A 458 -7.23 1.66 -12.53
C PHE A 458 -8.74 1.38 -12.57
N GLY A 459 -9.50 1.94 -11.64
CA GLY A 459 -10.95 1.76 -11.65
C GLY A 459 -11.74 2.80 -10.86
N THR A 460 -13.06 2.76 -11.03
CA THR A 460 -13.98 3.69 -10.40
C THR A 460 -14.83 2.98 -9.36
N LEU A 461 -14.87 3.50 -8.12
CA LEU A 461 -15.82 3.08 -7.09
C LEU A 461 -16.91 4.14 -6.97
N THR A 462 -18.17 3.72 -7.00
CA THR A 462 -19.31 4.64 -6.90
C THR A 462 -19.99 4.54 -5.54
N ILE A 463 -20.06 5.66 -4.82
CA ILE A 463 -20.92 5.87 -3.65
C ILE A 463 -22.25 6.46 -4.14
N ALA A 464 -23.28 5.64 -4.13
CA ALA A 464 -24.63 5.98 -4.55
C ALA A 464 -25.44 6.57 -3.39
N GLY A 465 -25.02 7.74 -2.93
CA GLY A 465 -25.59 8.47 -1.82
C GLY A 465 -24.59 9.49 -1.28
N ASP A 466 -24.80 9.91 -0.05
CA ASP A 466 -23.90 10.86 0.62
C ASP A 466 -22.61 10.17 1.06
N TYR A 467 -21.51 10.92 1.03
CA TYR A 467 -20.20 10.55 1.55
C TYR A 467 -19.84 11.45 2.73
N ALA A 468 -19.53 10.84 3.88
CA ALA A 468 -19.08 11.58 5.05
C ALA A 468 -17.77 11.00 5.59
N ALA A 469 -16.70 11.79 5.59
CA ALA A 469 -15.45 11.42 6.24
C ALA A 469 -15.47 11.77 7.73
N GLN A 470 -15.10 10.80 8.57
CA GLN A 470 -14.97 10.92 10.02
C GLN A 470 -13.59 10.42 10.47
N GLY A 471 -12.54 10.93 9.82
CA GLY A 471 -11.15 10.53 10.05
C GLY A 471 -10.59 9.48 9.09
N GLY A 472 -11.37 9.03 8.10
CA GLY A 472 -10.91 8.06 7.10
C GLY A 472 -10.14 8.68 5.93
N ASN A 473 -9.25 7.90 5.33
CA ASN A 473 -8.38 8.24 4.20
C ASN A 473 -8.98 7.79 2.85
N LEU A 474 -8.54 8.43 1.77
CA LEU A 474 -8.76 8.01 0.39
C LEU A 474 -7.41 7.72 -0.27
N GLU A 475 -7.24 6.53 -0.83
CA GLU A 475 -6.05 6.19 -1.63
C GLU A 475 -6.42 6.18 -3.12
N ILE A 476 -5.60 6.86 -3.93
CA ILE A 476 -5.77 6.96 -5.37
C ILE A 476 -4.46 6.53 -6.03
N ARG A 477 -4.49 5.54 -6.92
CA ARG A 477 -3.38 5.34 -7.86
C ARG A 477 -3.66 6.16 -9.10
N THR A 478 -2.62 6.82 -9.61
CA THR A 478 -2.73 7.64 -10.81
C THR A 478 -1.45 7.53 -11.60
N GLN A 479 -1.52 7.61 -12.93
CA GLN A 479 -0.34 7.88 -13.75
C GLN A 479 -0.23 9.40 -13.90
N LEU A 480 0.61 10.09 -13.12
CA LEU A 480 0.69 11.55 -13.19
C LEU A 480 1.11 12.02 -14.61
N GLY A 481 0.23 12.78 -15.26
CA GLY A 481 0.36 13.22 -16.65
C GLY A 481 -0.63 14.34 -16.98
N ALA A 482 -1.21 14.31 -18.19
CA ALA A 482 -2.23 15.26 -18.66
C ALA A 482 -3.64 14.88 -18.17
N ASP A 483 -4.66 15.67 -18.53
CA ASP A 483 -6.04 15.55 -18.02
C ASP A 483 -6.67 14.14 -18.19
N ASP A 484 -6.32 13.43 -19.26
CA ASP A 484 -6.83 12.10 -19.63
C ASP A 484 -6.05 10.94 -19.02
N SER A 485 -5.12 11.24 -18.08
CA SER A 485 -4.28 10.21 -17.48
C SER A 485 -5.09 9.12 -16.75
N PRO A 486 -4.73 7.84 -16.91
CA PRO A 486 -5.34 6.76 -16.16
C PRO A 486 -5.24 6.97 -14.64
N THR A 487 -6.38 6.85 -13.95
CA THR A 487 -6.46 7.07 -12.50
C THR A 487 -7.58 6.25 -11.87
N ASP A 488 -7.37 5.86 -10.62
CA ASP A 488 -8.45 5.46 -9.74
C ASP A 488 -9.34 6.67 -9.48
N LYS A 489 -10.66 6.44 -9.37
CA LYS A 489 -11.65 7.51 -9.20
C LYS A 489 -12.71 7.14 -8.18
N LEU A 490 -13.02 8.07 -7.28
CA LEU A 490 -14.19 7.98 -6.40
C LEU A 490 -15.33 8.81 -6.99
N VAL A 491 -16.49 8.21 -7.22
CA VAL A 491 -17.70 8.93 -7.66
C VAL A 491 -18.71 8.96 -6.51
N ILE A 492 -19.22 10.14 -6.18
CA ILE A 492 -20.23 10.35 -5.13
C ILE A 492 -21.47 10.93 -5.80
N THR A 493 -22.59 10.22 -5.77
CA THR A 493 -23.83 10.70 -6.41
C THR A 493 -24.63 11.67 -5.53
N GLY A 494 -24.42 11.66 -4.22
CA GLY A 494 -25.01 12.58 -3.25
C GLY A 494 -24.06 13.71 -2.83
N ASN A 495 -24.22 14.17 -1.59
CA ASN A 495 -23.40 15.22 -0.99
C ASN A 495 -22.09 14.65 -0.44
N SER A 496 -21.03 15.46 -0.38
CA SER A 496 -19.81 15.15 0.36
C SER A 496 -19.70 16.03 1.62
N ALA A 497 -19.17 15.47 2.71
CA ALA A 497 -18.94 16.18 3.97
C ALA A 497 -17.70 15.64 4.73
N GLY A 498 -17.16 16.46 5.63
CA GLY A 498 -15.97 16.13 6.43
C GLY A 498 -14.65 16.39 5.69
N THR A 499 -13.54 16.04 6.33
CA THR A 499 -12.18 16.18 5.76
C THR A 499 -11.60 14.80 5.48
N THR A 500 -11.14 14.59 4.25
CA THR A 500 -10.57 13.35 3.75
C THR A 500 -9.12 13.59 3.35
N PRO A 501 -8.14 13.06 4.10
CA PRO A 501 -6.78 12.92 3.59
C PRO A 501 -6.80 12.06 2.32
N VAL A 502 -6.08 12.51 1.29
CA VAL A 502 -5.93 11.80 0.01
C VAL A 502 -4.47 11.45 -0.18
N THR A 503 -4.18 10.16 -0.30
CA THR A 503 -2.87 9.65 -0.66
C THR A 503 -2.86 9.27 -2.12
N VAL A 504 -1.97 9.89 -2.90
CA VAL A 504 -1.84 9.63 -4.34
C VAL A 504 -0.56 8.87 -4.63
N LYS A 505 -0.66 7.71 -5.27
CA LYS A 505 0.48 6.91 -5.71
C LYS A 505 0.69 7.07 -7.21
N ASN A 506 1.80 7.67 -7.60
CA ASN A 506 2.19 7.77 -9.01
C ASN A 506 2.62 6.39 -9.55
N MET A 507 1.89 5.85 -10.52
CA MET A 507 2.10 4.55 -11.15
C MET A 507 2.92 4.69 -12.44
N GLY A 508 4.07 5.35 -12.35
CA GLY A 508 4.99 5.52 -13.49
C GLY A 508 4.62 6.65 -14.45
N GLY A 509 3.84 7.64 -14.01
CA GLY A 509 3.57 8.84 -14.80
C GLY A 509 4.81 9.73 -14.90
N ALA A 510 5.15 10.15 -16.12
CA ALA A 510 6.30 11.00 -16.42
C ALA A 510 6.04 12.49 -16.11
N GLY A 511 4.79 12.87 -15.85
CA GLY A 511 4.36 14.25 -15.69
C GLY A 511 4.12 14.96 -17.03
N ALA A 512 3.09 15.80 -17.06
CA ALA A 512 2.73 16.67 -18.17
C ALA A 512 1.88 17.84 -17.65
N GLN A 513 1.75 18.89 -18.46
CA GLN A 513 0.80 19.95 -18.18
C GLN A 513 -0.64 19.43 -18.23
N THR A 514 -1.42 19.76 -17.21
CA THR A 514 -2.87 19.63 -17.19
C THR A 514 -3.52 20.93 -17.65
N GLN A 515 -4.59 20.86 -18.44
CA GLN A 515 -5.41 22.03 -18.75
C GLN A 515 -6.45 22.23 -17.65
N ARG A 516 -7.19 21.18 -17.31
CA ARG A 516 -8.17 21.15 -16.22
C ARG A 516 -7.69 20.35 -15.01
N GLY A 517 -6.96 19.26 -15.23
CA GLY A 517 -6.48 18.34 -14.18
C GLY A 517 -6.96 16.90 -14.36
N ILE A 518 -6.30 15.98 -13.67
CA ILE A 518 -6.68 14.56 -13.59
C ILE A 518 -7.77 14.43 -12.52
N GLN A 519 -8.98 14.04 -12.90
CA GLN A 519 -10.12 13.96 -11.98
C GLN A 519 -10.05 12.71 -11.10
N VAL A 520 -9.88 12.89 -9.78
CA VAL A 520 -9.76 11.77 -8.82
C VAL A 520 -11.00 11.60 -7.95
N VAL A 521 -11.80 12.66 -7.78
CA VAL A 521 -13.12 12.60 -7.12
C VAL A 521 -14.15 13.34 -7.95
N GLN A 522 -15.31 12.72 -8.18
CA GLN A 522 -16.51 13.38 -8.70
C GLN A 522 -17.56 13.45 -7.60
N VAL A 523 -18.19 14.60 -7.43
CA VAL A 523 -19.37 14.77 -6.56
C VAL A 523 -20.50 15.32 -7.42
N HIS A 524 -21.68 14.70 -7.39
CA HIS A 524 -22.86 15.16 -8.13
C HIS A 524 -23.82 16.00 -7.28
N GLY A 525 -23.81 15.83 -5.95
CA GLY A 525 -24.53 16.69 -5.01
C GLY A 525 -23.68 17.86 -4.52
N LEU A 526 -23.99 18.37 -3.34
CA LEU A 526 -23.22 19.44 -2.70
C LEU A 526 -21.83 18.93 -2.31
N SER A 527 -20.79 19.50 -2.92
CA SER A 527 -19.39 19.17 -2.63
C SER A 527 -18.85 19.97 -1.43
N ALA A 528 -19.43 19.76 -0.25
CA ALA A 528 -19.04 20.44 1.00
C ALA A 528 -17.89 19.75 1.76
N GLY A 529 -17.53 18.53 1.38
CA GLY A 529 -16.38 17.80 1.92
C GLY A 529 -15.06 18.32 1.36
N ARG A 530 -14.02 18.33 2.20
CA ARG A 530 -12.66 18.75 1.83
C ARG A 530 -11.77 17.54 1.58
N PHE A 531 -11.12 17.49 0.42
CA PHE A 531 -10.14 16.46 0.08
C PHE A 531 -8.73 17.06 0.04
N ASP A 532 -7.85 16.59 0.92
CA ASP A 532 -6.54 17.18 1.13
C ASP A 532 -5.43 16.21 0.78
N LEU A 533 -4.52 16.61 -0.10
CA LEU A 533 -3.37 15.79 -0.45
C LEU A 533 -2.47 15.59 0.80
N ALA A 534 -2.35 14.34 1.25
CA ALA A 534 -1.66 13.98 2.49
C ALA A 534 -0.17 13.68 2.28
N ASN A 535 0.24 13.33 1.06
CA ASN A 535 1.58 12.84 0.74
C ASN A 535 2.33 13.72 -0.27
N GLY A 536 2.19 15.04 -0.18
CA GLY A 536 2.94 15.97 -1.04
C GLY A 536 4.46 15.86 -0.84
N ASP A 537 5.21 15.96 -1.93
CA ASP A 537 6.67 15.98 -1.98
C ASP A 537 7.27 17.31 -1.47
N TYR A 538 6.50 18.39 -1.59
CA TYR A 538 6.82 19.73 -1.09
C TYR A 538 5.53 20.53 -0.85
N VAL A 539 5.66 21.73 -0.26
CA VAL A 539 4.54 22.64 0.00
C VAL A 539 4.77 23.98 -0.70
N ILE A 540 3.80 24.44 -1.48
CA ILE A 540 3.82 25.73 -2.18
C ILE A 540 2.50 26.47 -1.97
N GLY A 541 2.56 27.75 -1.57
CA GLY A 541 1.36 28.53 -1.24
C GLY A 541 0.48 27.90 -0.15
N GLY A 542 1.08 27.14 0.79
CA GLY A 542 0.37 26.38 1.83
C GLY A 542 -0.31 25.09 1.34
N ARG A 543 -0.10 24.69 0.09
CA ARG A 543 -0.68 23.48 -0.50
C ARG A 543 0.41 22.42 -0.72
N PRO A 544 0.20 21.17 -0.26
CA PRO A 544 1.05 20.04 -0.63
C PRO A 544 0.98 19.79 -2.14
N ALA A 545 2.10 19.44 -2.75
CA ALA A 545 2.21 19.14 -4.18
C ALA A 545 3.05 17.88 -4.42
N LEU A 546 2.64 17.04 -5.37
CA LEU A 546 3.42 15.89 -5.86
C LEU A 546 4.32 16.31 -7.02
N VAL A 547 5.41 15.61 -7.25
CA VAL A 547 6.29 15.82 -8.42
C VAL A 547 6.19 14.64 -9.39
N ALA A 548 6.02 14.95 -10.67
CA ALA A 548 6.31 14.01 -11.75
C ALA A 548 6.99 14.76 -12.91
N GLY A 549 8.19 14.31 -13.28
CA GLY A 549 9.01 14.94 -14.31
C GLY A 549 9.29 16.41 -14.02
N ALA A 550 8.88 17.29 -14.93
CA ALA A 550 9.05 18.74 -14.79
C ALA A 550 7.94 19.42 -13.97
N TYR A 551 6.86 18.72 -13.63
CA TYR A 551 5.63 19.34 -13.13
C TYR A 551 5.37 19.02 -11.65
N GLY A 552 4.79 20.00 -10.96
CA GLY A 552 4.17 19.82 -9.65
C GLY A 552 2.66 19.65 -9.78
N TYR A 553 2.04 18.80 -8.96
CA TYR A 553 0.60 18.56 -8.96
C TYR A 553 -0.01 18.84 -7.59
N VAL A 554 -0.97 19.77 -7.53
CA VAL A 554 -1.75 20.07 -6.33
C VAL A 554 -3.16 19.53 -6.48
N LEU A 555 -3.76 19.06 -5.39
CA LEU A 555 -5.17 18.64 -5.37
C LEU A 555 -6.07 19.87 -5.17
N GLN A 556 -7.01 20.09 -6.09
CA GLN A 556 -7.91 21.24 -6.08
C GLN A 556 -9.34 20.87 -6.42
N GLN A 557 -10.29 21.52 -5.75
CA GLN A 557 -11.70 21.47 -6.11
C GLN A 557 -11.99 22.38 -7.30
N ASP A 558 -12.78 21.87 -8.25
CA ASP A 558 -13.39 22.68 -9.29
C ASP A 558 -14.78 23.14 -8.83
N SER A 559 -14.98 24.45 -8.72
CA SER A 559 -16.28 25.00 -8.31
C SER A 559 -17.37 24.83 -9.37
N ALA A 560 -17.00 24.58 -10.63
CA ALA A 560 -17.95 24.42 -11.73
C ALA A 560 -18.76 23.12 -11.65
N ASP A 561 -18.15 22.03 -11.16
CA ASP A 561 -18.79 20.71 -11.08
C ASP A 561 -18.62 20.00 -9.73
N GLY A 562 -17.99 20.64 -8.74
CA GLY A 562 -17.73 20.07 -7.42
C GLY A 562 -16.71 18.93 -7.38
N GLY A 563 -16.07 18.61 -8.51
CA GLY A 563 -15.05 17.57 -8.62
C GLY A 563 -13.70 18.00 -8.05
N TRP A 564 -12.85 17.02 -7.73
CA TRP A 564 -11.49 17.25 -7.25
C TRP A 564 -10.46 16.68 -8.22
N TYR A 565 -9.45 17.50 -8.51
CA TYR A 565 -8.52 17.31 -9.61
C TYR A 565 -7.08 17.48 -9.14
N LEU A 566 -6.19 16.61 -9.60
CA LEU A 566 -4.76 16.84 -9.55
C LEU A 566 -4.37 17.76 -10.70
N ARG A 567 -3.85 18.95 -10.38
CA ARG A 567 -3.58 20.01 -11.35
C ARG A 567 -2.13 20.42 -11.34
N SER A 568 -1.56 20.58 -12.53
CA SER A 568 -0.26 21.23 -12.73
C SER A 568 -0.37 22.75 -12.82
N SER A 569 -1.21 23.37 -11.98
CA SER A 569 -1.37 24.82 -11.84
C SER A 569 -1.73 25.15 -10.39
N LEU A 570 -1.39 26.36 -9.91
CA LEU A 570 -1.74 26.78 -8.53
C LEU A 570 -3.15 27.34 -8.42
N THR A 571 -3.69 27.87 -9.52
CA THR A 571 -5.04 28.40 -9.59
C THR A 571 -5.95 27.47 -10.39
N ASN A 572 -7.24 27.46 -10.04
CA ASN A 572 -8.26 26.92 -10.94
C ASN A 572 -8.25 27.79 -12.20
N PRO A 573 -8.05 27.24 -13.41
CA PRO A 573 -8.09 28.01 -14.65
C PRO A 573 -9.41 28.75 -14.87
N GLY A 574 -10.49 28.34 -14.18
CA GLY A 574 -11.82 28.82 -14.48
C GLY A 574 -12.26 28.29 -15.84
N THR A 575 -13.31 27.48 -15.87
CA THR A 575 -13.93 27.15 -17.16
C THR A 575 -14.67 28.39 -17.64
N THR A 576 -14.15 29.09 -18.65
CA THR A 576 -15.06 29.81 -19.56
C THR A 576 -15.73 28.74 -20.40
N PRO A 577 -17.06 28.55 -20.34
CA PRO A 577 -17.72 27.53 -21.16
C PRO A 577 -17.60 27.92 -22.63
N THR A 578 -16.89 27.14 -23.44
CA THR A 578 -17.10 27.18 -24.88
C THR A 578 -18.22 26.21 -25.22
N ASP A 579 -19.34 26.79 -25.63
CA ASP A 579 -20.54 26.15 -26.19
C ASP A 579 -20.19 25.22 -27.37
N PRO A 580 -20.68 23.96 -27.42
CA PRO A 580 -20.53 23.09 -28.58
C PRO A 580 -21.57 23.44 -29.65
N GLY A 581 -21.21 24.24 -30.65
CA GLY A 581 -22.11 24.46 -31.78
C GLY A 581 -21.57 25.34 -32.91
N THR A 582 -20.99 24.71 -33.92
CA THR A 582 -21.45 24.68 -35.33
C THR A 582 -20.27 24.46 -36.27
N THR A 583 -20.39 23.40 -37.06
CA THR A 583 -19.59 23.13 -38.26
C THR A 583 -19.78 24.24 -39.29
N PRO A 584 -18.71 24.71 -39.94
CA PRO A 584 -18.81 25.17 -41.33
C PRO A 584 -18.10 24.19 -42.25
N THR A 585 -18.85 23.83 -43.27
CA THR A 585 -18.53 23.04 -44.46
C THR A 585 -17.22 23.40 -45.17
N ASP A 586 -16.55 22.36 -45.66
CA ASP A 586 -15.63 22.37 -46.79
C ASP A 586 -16.28 22.99 -48.05
N PRO A 587 -15.50 23.72 -48.87
CA PRO A 587 -15.34 23.24 -50.25
C PRO A 587 -13.90 23.32 -50.75
N GLY A 588 -13.41 22.19 -51.28
CA GLY A 588 -12.06 22.06 -51.84
C GLY A 588 -11.80 22.80 -53.16
N THR A 589 -10.52 22.78 -53.59
CA THR A 589 -10.02 22.39 -54.93
C THR A 589 -8.53 22.76 -55.09
N THR A 590 -7.69 21.73 -55.24
CA THR A 590 -6.53 21.48 -56.18
C THR A 590 -5.47 22.56 -56.59
N PRO A 591 -4.28 22.14 -57.06
CA PRO A 591 -2.95 22.72 -56.75
C PRO A 591 -2.20 23.38 -57.93
N THR A 592 -1.18 24.22 -57.64
CA THR A 592 -0.03 24.52 -58.53
C THR A 592 1.17 25.11 -57.76
N ASP A 593 2.28 24.33 -57.71
CA ASP A 593 3.71 24.56 -58.03
C ASP A 593 4.45 25.95 -57.87
N PRO A 594 5.79 26.09 -58.07
CA PRO A 594 6.75 26.45 -57.01
C PRO A 594 7.63 27.70 -57.35
N GLY A 595 8.46 28.16 -56.40
CA GLY A 595 9.71 28.85 -56.73
C GLY A 595 9.94 30.26 -56.16
N THR A 596 11.05 30.36 -55.40
CA THR A 596 12.09 31.44 -55.34
C THR A 596 11.60 32.90 -55.16
N THR A 597 12.09 33.74 -54.24
CA THR A 597 13.46 34.02 -53.75
C THR A 597 13.33 34.99 -52.52
N PRO A 598 14.41 35.32 -51.78
CA PRO A 598 14.35 35.81 -50.39
C PRO A 598 14.12 37.32 -50.28
N THR A 599 13.37 37.74 -49.25
CA THR A 599 13.39 39.13 -48.76
C THR A 599 13.54 39.17 -47.24
N ASP A 600 14.36 40.14 -46.84
CA ASP A 600 14.84 40.58 -45.54
C ASP A 600 13.74 40.77 -44.46
N PRO A 601 13.99 40.50 -43.17
CA PRO A 601 12.97 40.57 -42.11
C PRO A 601 12.78 42.01 -41.64
N GLY A 602 11.72 42.66 -42.13
CA GLY A 602 11.16 43.87 -41.56
C GLY A 602 10.38 43.59 -40.27
N THR A 603 10.83 44.20 -39.17
CA THR A 603 10.08 44.64 -37.97
C THR A 603 8.64 44.11 -37.77
N PRO A 604 8.33 43.39 -36.67
CA PRO A 604 6.94 43.16 -36.29
C PRO A 604 6.31 44.44 -35.72
N SER A 605 5.17 44.81 -36.31
CA SER A 605 4.22 45.81 -35.80
C SER A 605 3.58 45.32 -34.48
N PRO A 606 3.23 46.21 -33.52
CA PRO A 606 2.60 45.82 -32.27
C PRO A 606 1.13 45.45 -32.49
N GLY A 607 0.88 44.15 -32.65
CA GLY A 607 -0.45 43.56 -32.58
C GLY A 607 -0.89 43.43 -31.13
N GLY A 608 -1.70 44.38 -30.67
CA GLY A 608 -2.46 44.26 -29.43
C GLY A 608 -3.55 43.20 -29.58
N GLY A 609 -3.24 41.97 -29.18
CA GLY A 609 -4.20 40.94 -28.83
C GLY A 609 -3.86 40.49 -27.42
N THR A 610 -4.75 40.72 -26.47
CA THR A 610 -4.63 40.21 -25.09
C THR A 610 -4.56 38.68 -25.18
N PRO A 611 -3.50 38.02 -24.71
CA PRO A 611 -3.49 36.57 -24.58
C PRO A 611 -4.60 36.20 -23.59
N GLY A 612 -5.53 35.33 -23.99
CA GLY A 612 -6.34 34.60 -23.02
C GLY A 612 -5.37 33.92 -22.07
N ALA A 613 -5.42 34.27 -20.78
CA ALA A 613 -4.46 33.84 -19.80
C ALA A 613 -4.51 32.31 -19.67
N GLU A 614 -3.54 31.63 -20.27
CA GLU A 614 -3.24 30.24 -19.98
C GLU A 614 -3.02 30.14 -18.45
N PRO A 615 -3.68 29.20 -17.75
CA PRO A 615 -3.54 29.08 -16.31
C PRO A 615 -2.06 28.95 -15.95
N PRO A 616 -1.58 29.61 -14.88
CA PRO A 616 -0.17 29.56 -14.50
C PRO A 616 0.22 28.11 -14.18
N LEU A 617 0.91 27.51 -15.14
CA LEU A 617 1.63 26.24 -15.09
C LEU A 617 2.39 26.09 -13.78
N LEU A 618 2.47 24.89 -13.21
CA LEU A 618 3.24 24.62 -11.99
C LEU A 618 4.41 23.69 -12.32
N TYR A 619 5.59 24.26 -12.48
CA TYR A 619 6.84 23.49 -12.56
C TYR A 619 7.29 23.04 -11.16
N GLN A 620 7.95 21.88 -11.09
CA GLN A 620 8.57 21.41 -9.86
C GLN A 620 9.71 22.37 -9.42
N PRO A 621 9.99 22.51 -8.11
CA PRO A 621 10.86 23.56 -7.59
C PRO A 621 12.35 23.39 -7.92
N GLY A 622 12.73 22.28 -8.58
CA GLY A 622 14.06 22.10 -9.17
C GLY A 622 14.21 22.70 -10.57
N VAL A 623 13.13 22.84 -11.34
CA VAL A 623 13.21 23.29 -12.75
C VAL A 623 13.88 24.66 -12.91
N PRO A 624 13.56 25.70 -12.11
CA PRO A 624 14.23 26.99 -12.23
C PRO A 624 15.74 26.91 -11.99
N VAL A 625 16.18 26.02 -11.08
CA VAL A 625 17.60 25.80 -10.77
C VAL A 625 18.31 25.13 -11.95
N TYR A 626 17.67 24.13 -12.58
CA TYR A 626 18.22 23.45 -13.75
C TYR A 626 18.30 24.40 -14.95
N GLU A 627 17.26 25.22 -15.17
CA GLU A 627 17.24 26.26 -16.21
C GLU A 627 18.41 27.24 -16.02
N ALA A 628 18.66 27.65 -14.77
CA ALA A 628 19.72 28.60 -14.44
C ALA A 628 21.14 28.04 -14.55
N TYR A 629 21.28 26.71 -14.45
CA TYR A 629 22.58 26.08 -14.32
C TYR A 629 23.50 26.33 -15.52
N ALA A 630 22.98 26.25 -16.74
CA ALA A 630 23.78 26.48 -17.94
C ALA A 630 24.35 27.91 -18.01
N ASN A 631 23.60 28.92 -17.55
CA ASN A 631 24.07 30.30 -17.51
C ASN A 631 25.18 30.50 -16.47
N THR A 632 25.11 29.82 -15.32
CA THR A 632 26.18 29.83 -14.30
C THR A 632 27.49 29.26 -14.87
N LEU A 633 27.40 28.15 -15.62
CA LEU A 633 28.56 27.55 -16.28
C LEU A 633 29.15 28.46 -17.37
N LEU A 634 28.29 29.10 -18.17
CA LEU A 634 28.72 30.05 -19.21
C LEU A 634 29.40 31.29 -18.61
N HIS A 635 28.89 31.83 -17.49
CA HIS A 635 29.49 32.96 -16.78
C HIS A 635 30.95 32.70 -16.39
N LEU A 636 31.23 31.52 -15.83
CA LEU A 636 32.60 31.12 -15.46
C LEU A 636 33.51 30.81 -16.67
N SER A 637 32.93 30.59 -17.84
CA SER A 637 33.64 30.21 -19.08
C SER A 637 33.93 31.37 -20.03
N GLN A 638 33.61 32.61 -19.62
CA GLN A 638 33.87 33.79 -20.46
C GLN A 638 35.38 34.02 -20.64
N LEU A 639 35.77 34.27 -21.90
CA LEU A 639 37.15 34.53 -22.29
C LEU A 639 37.48 36.02 -22.10
N PRO A 640 38.58 36.37 -21.40
CA PRO A 640 38.97 37.76 -21.21
C PRO A 640 39.50 38.37 -22.50
N THR A 641 39.50 39.70 -22.58
CA THR A 641 40.27 40.42 -23.62
C THR A 641 41.77 40.30 -23.39
N LEU A 642 42.58 40.57 -24.41
CA LEU A 642 44.04 40.61 -24.28
C LEU A 642 44.49 41.53 -23.13
N ARG A 643 43.91 42.74 -23.04
CA ARG A 643 44.26 43.73 -22.00
C ARG A 643 43.88 43.25 -20.61
N GLN A 644 42.70 42.66 -20.43
CA GLN A 644 42.29 42.08 -19.15
C GLN A 644 43.20 40.91 -18.76
N ARG A 645 43.68 40.11 -19.73
CA ARG A 645 44.54 38.96 -19.46
C ARG A 645 45.93 39.38 -18.99
N VAL A 646 46.61 40.28 -19.71
CA VAL A 646 48.06 40.53 -19.52
C VAL A 646 48.47 42.00 -19.37
N GLY A 647 47.52 42.92 -19.26
CA GLY A 647 47.77 44.36 -19.18
C GLY A 647 48.20 44.96 -20.53
N ASN A 648 48.76 46.16 -20.50
CA ASN A 648 49.20 46.83 -21.73
C ASN A 648 50.51 46.19 -22.26
N ARG A 649 50.54 45.83 -23.55
CA ARG A 649 51.70 45.27 -24.27
C ARG A 649 51.86 45.83 -25.69
N LEU A 650 51.01 46.80 -26.05
CA LEU A 650 50.81 47.23 -27.44
C LEU A 650 51.84 48.25 -27.92
N TYR A 651 52.56 48.88 -26.99
CA TYR A 651 53.28 50.13 -27.22
C TYR A 651 54.72 50.16 -26.69
N ASP A 652 55.23 49.06 -26.13
CA ASP A 652 56.54 49.07 -25.48
C ASP A 652 57.60 48.26 -26.26
N PRO A 653 58.62 48.93 -26.83
CA PRO A 653 59.83 48.27 -27.34
C PRO A 653 60.59 47.47 -26.25
N ALA A 654 60.47 47.80 -24.96
CA ALA A 654 61.10 47.05 -23.87
C ALA A 654 60.41 45.69 -23.57
N ASP A 655 59.15 45.51 -23.99
CA ASP A 655 58.49 44.20 -24.02
C ASP A 655 59.00 43.34 -25.22
N ALA A 656 59.78 43.90 -26.14
CA ALA A 656 60.34 43.15 -27.26
C ALA A 656 61.57 42.36 -26.79
N GLY A 657 61.39 41.05 -26.60
CA GLY A 657 62.52 40.11 -26.43
C GLY A 657 62.49 39.24 -25.18
N ARG A 658 61.55 39.43 -24.26
CA ARG A 658 61.51 38.72 -22.96
C ARG A 658 60.31 37.80 -22.81
N ASN A 659 60.53 36.68 -22.12
CA ASN A 659 59.44 35.79 -21.70
C ASN A 659 58.77 36.39 -20.45
N GLY A 660 57.60 35.90 -20.08
CA GLY A 660 56.92 36.44 -18.89
C GLY A 660 56.06 35.44 -18.17
N VAL A 661 55.94 35.64 -16.86
CA VAL A 661 54.89 35.01 -16.05
C VAL A 661 53.91 36.09 -15.60
N TRP A 662 52.65 35.71 -15.46
CA TRP A 662 51.61 36.60 -14.98
C TRP A 662 50.63 35.86 -14.08
N SER A 663 50.03 36.60 -13.16
CA SER A 663 48.95 36.13 -12.31
C SER A 663 47.83 37.16 -12.31
N ARG A 664 46.58 36.71 -12.32
CA ARG A 664 45.41 37.55 -12.40
C ARG A 664 44.32 37.03 -11.47
N VAL A 665 43.63 37.94 -10.79
CA VAL A 665 42.37 37.66 -10.09
C VAL A 665 41.26 38.47 -10.74
N GLU A 666 40.13 37.81 -10.98
CA GLU A 666 38.89 38.38 -11.50
C GLU A 666 37.81 38.14 -10.44
N GLY A 667 37.08 39.18 -10.07
CA GLY A 667 35.87 39.10 -9.27
C GLY A 667 34.71 39.68 -10.06
N SER A 668 33.55 39.03 -10.02
CA SER A 668 32.35 39.44 -10.74
C SER A 668 31.13 39.33 -9.86
N THR A 669 30.25 40.31 -9.93
CA THR A 669 28.90 40.26 -9.33
C THR A 669 27.92 40.73 -10.38
N GLY A 670 26.79 40.05 -10.52
CA GLY A 670 25.83 40.38 -11.55
C GLY A 670 24.43 39.85 -11.28
N ARG A 671 23.45 40.56 -11.81
CA ARG A 671 22.06 40.16 -11.87
C ARG A 671 21.70 39.86 -13.31
N LEU A 672 21.23 38.65 -13.57
CA LEU A 672 20.75 38.21 -14.87
C LEU A 672 19.23 38.08 -14.82
N ASP A 673 18.57 38.91 -15.63
CA ASP A 673 17.12 38.91 -15.85
C ASP A 673 16.88 38.50 -17.32
N PRO A 674 16.77 37.18 -17.62
CA PRO A 674 16.63 36.69 -18.99
C PRO A 674 15.48 37.37 -19.75
N ALA A 675 15.72 37.76 -20.99
CA ALA A 675 14.68 38.29 -21.89
C ALA A 675 13.62 37.23 -22.27
N ALA A 676 13.97 35.94 -22.17
CA ALA A 676 13.03 34.83 -22.24
C ALA A 676 13.43 33.75 -21.23
N SER A 677 12.45 33.23 -20.47
CA SER A 677 12.64 32.17 -19.48
C SER A 677 11.37 31.32 -19.38
N THR A 678 11.52 30.00 -19.41
CA THR A 678 10.39 29.06 -19.23
C THR A 678 9.81 29.16 -17.81
N THR A 679 10.67 29.30 -16.80
CA THR A 679 10.22 29.36 -15.40
C THR A 679 10.16 30.79 -14.82
N GLY A 680 10.40 31.81 -15.63
CA GLY A 680 10.57 33.19 -15.15
C GLY A 680 11.74 33.33 -14.17
N ALA A 681 12.77 32.49 -14.30
CA ALA A 681 13.92 32.46 -13.42
C ALA A 681 14.78 33.72 -13.57
N ARG A 682 15.19 34.28 -12.44
CA ARG A 682 16.18 35.36 -12.34
C ARG A 682 17.35 34.89 -11.50
N GLN A 683 18.56 35.38 -11.77
CA GLN A 683 19.78 34.89 -11.15
C GLN A 683 20.62 36.06 -10.62
N ASP A 684 21.04 36.00 -9.36
CA ASP A 684 22.14 36.81 -8.85
C ASP A 684 23.38 35.91 -8.76
N ILE A 685 24.47 36.28 -9.44
CA ILE A 685 25.69 35.48 -9.52
C ILE A 685 26.86 36.28 -8.94
N ASP A 686 27.52 35.72 -7.94
CA ASP A 686 28.79 36.20 -7.41
C ASP A 686 29.88 35.19 -7.75
N SER A 687 30.98 35.62 -8.36
CA SER A 687 32.07 34.72 -8.77
C SER A 687 33.45 35.33 -8.60
N TRP A 688 34.45 34.46 -8.47
CA TRP A 688 35.85 34.84 -8.53
C TRP A 688 36.69 33.77 -9.24
N LYS A 689 37.77 34.21 -9.89
CA LYS A 689 38.68 33.37 -10.66
C LYS A 689 40.12 33.84 -10.48
N ALA A 690 41.01 32.94 -10.08
CA ALA A 690 42.45 33.16 -10.05
C ALA A 690 43.13 32.41 -11.20
N GLN A 691 43.93 33.11 -11.99
CA GLN A 691 44.62 32.58 -13.16
C GLN A 691 46.13 32.80 -13.02
N PHE A 692 46.91 31.83 -13.47
CA PHE A 692 48.37 31.92 -13.53
C PHE A 692 48.81 31.46 -14.91
N GLY A 693 49.64 32.26 -15.57
CA GLY A 693 50.09 31.99 -16.92
C GLY A 693 51.57 32.27 -17.14
N VAL A 694 52.09 31.61 -18.17
CA VAL A 694 53.42 31.83 -18.72
C VAL A 694 53.30 32.13 -20.19
N ASP A 695 54.04 33.12 -20.65
CA ASP A 695 54.09 33.58 -22.04
C ASP A 695 55.53 33.46 -22.56
N ARG A 696 55.67 32.96 -23.78
CA ARG A 696 56.95 32.78 -24.47
C ARG A 696 56.90 33.36 -25.87
N ILE A 697 57.95 34.07 -26.26
CA ILE A 697 58.10 34.54 -27.65
C ILE A 697 58.45 33.33 -28.52
N LEU A 698 57.67 33.11 -29.57
CA LEU A 698 57.83 32.00 -30.51
C LEU A 698 58.56 32.43 -31.79
N ALA A 699 58.36 33.67 -32.27
CA ALA A 699 58.98 34.20 -33.49
C ALA A 699 58.93 35.75 -33.58
N GLY A 700 59.72 36.34 -34.49
CA GLY A 700 59.58 37.74 -34.96
C GLY A 700 60.60 38.78 -34.47
N GLN A 701 61.60 38.41 -33.66
CA GLN A 701 62.44 39.39 -32.96
C GLN A 701 63.26 40.38 -33.82
N GLU A 702 63.48 40.12 -35.11
CA GLU A 702 64.40 40.90 -35.94
C GLU A 702 63.76 42.08 -36.71
N GLU A 703 62.45 42.29 -36.58
CA GLU A 703 61.76 43.23 -37.47
C GLU A 703 60.65 44.07 -36.81
N GLY A 704 60.45 43.98 -35.49
CA GLY A 704 59.46 44.77 -34.74
C GLY A 704 58.05 44.16 -34.70
N SER A 705 57.84 42.96 -35.27
CA SER A 705 56.66 42.12 -35.02
C SER A 705 57.02 41.02 -34.02
N ARG A 706 56.05 40.42 -33.32
CA ARG A 706 56.33 39.26 -32.46
C ARG A 706 55.14 38.35 -32.31
N LEU A 707 55.40 37.05 -32.26
CA LEU A 707 54.42 36.02 -31.94
C LEU A 707 54.69 35.50 -30.53
N VAL A 708 53.69 35.55 -29.65
CA VAL A 708 53.76 35.11 -28.25
C VAL A 708 52.80 33.96 -28.05
N GLY A 709 53.30 32.81 -27.61
CA GLY A 709 52.49 31.68 -27.17
C GLY A 709 52.42 31.68 -25.64
N GLY A 710 51.24 31.48 -25.08
CA GLY A 710 51.04 31.41 -23.63
C GLY A 710 50.26 30.18 -23.21
N LEU A 711 50.45 29.78 -21.96
CA LEU A 711 49.66 28.75 -21.30
C LEU A 711 49.29 29.21 -19.90
N ALA A 712 48.01 29.13 -19.55
CA ALA A 712 47.52 29.47 -18.23
C ALA A 712 46.63 28.37 -17.64
N PHE A 713 46.65 28.25 -16.32
CA PHE A 713 45.68 27.46 -15.56
C PHE A 713 44.87 28.39 -14.68
N TYR A 714 43.64 27.99 -14.34
CA TYR A 714 42.82 28.74 -13.40
C TYR A 714 41.98 27.88 -12.48
N TYR A 715 41.66 28.47 -11.33
CA TYR A 715 40.69 27.99 -10.36
C TYR A 715 39.67 29.10 -10.11
N GLY A 716 38.39 28.75 -10.02
CA GLY A 716 37.34 29.72 -9.73
C GLY A 716 36.14 29.10 -9.04
N LYS A 717 35.31 29.97 -8.46
CA LYS A 717 34.03 29.61 -7.88
C LYS A 717 32.94 30.58 -8.31
N ALA A 718 31.71 30.08 -8.38
CA ALA A 718 30.51 30.90 -8.47
C ALA A 718 29.45 30.42 -7.49
N ASP A 719 28.82 31.37 -6.82
CA ASP A 719 27.65 31.17 -5.97
C ASP A 719 26.48 31.88 -6.67
N THR A 720 25.51 31.12 -7.18
CA THR A 720 24.34 31.66 -7.88
C THR A 720 23.10 31.47 -7.04
N ARG A 721 22.36 32.56 -6.79
CA ARG A 721 21.01 32.54 -6.20
C ARG A 721 19.96 32.65 -7.30
N VAL A 722 19.04 31.70 -7.34
CA VAL A 722 17.96 31.61 -8.33
C VAL A 722 16.64 31.97 -7.66
N SER A 723 15.87 32.86 -8.29
CA SER A 723 14.49 33.19 -7.86
C SER A 723 13.51 32.95 -8.99
N SER A 724 12.37 32.31 -8.70
CA SER A 724 11.27 32.06 -9.62
C SER A 724 9.96 31.98 -8.85
N VAL A 725 8.84 32.23 -9.54
CA VAL A 725 7.49 32.01 -8.99
C VAL A 725 7.24 30.55 -8.57
N TYR A 726 8.04 29.60 -9.09
CA TYR A 726 7.95 28.17 -8.76
C TYR A 726 8.89 27.73 -7.64
N GLY A 727 9.72 28.65 -7.12
CA GLY A 727 10.62 28.39 -6.01
C GLY A 727 12.01 29.02 -6.21
N ASP A 728 12.70 29.19 -5.09
CA ASP A 728 14.07 29.70 -5.06
C ASP A 728 15.06 28.55 -4.91
N GLY A 729 16.31 28.77 -5.31
CA GLY A 729 17.38 27.81 -5.17
C GLY A 729 18.77 28.42 -5.22
N THR A 730 19.79 27.57 -5.05
CA THR A 730 21.20 27.95 -5.16
C THR A 730 21.96 26.96 -6.03
N ILE A 731 23.02 27.48 -6.67
CA ILE A 731 23.95 26.71 -7.48
C ILE A 731 25.35 27.11 -7.03
N ASP A 732 26.05 26.19 -6.39
CA ASP A 732 27.40 26.41 -5.89
C ASP A 732 28.37 25.65 -6.80
N THR A 733 29.20 26.37 -7.55
CA THR A 733 30.03 25.79 -8.63
C THR A 733 31.50 26.04 -8.38
N THR A 734 32.32 24.99 -8.50
CA THR A 734 33.79 25.09 -8.57
C THR A 734 34.27 24.78 -9.98
N ALA A 735 35.19 25.60 -10.50
CA ALA A 735 35.74 25.46 -11.84
C ALA A 735 37.28 25.34 -11.83
N TYR A 736 37.78 24.46 -12.69
CA TYR A 736 39.20 24.32 -12.99
C TYR A 736 39.37 24.41 -14.50
N GLY A 737 40.34 25.17 -15.00
CA GLY A 737 40.54 25.25 -16.44
C GLY A 737 41.96 25.50 -16.89
N LEU A 738 42.17 25.23 -18.18
CA LEU A 738 43.42 25.38 -18.91
C LEU A 738 43.19 26.30 -20.12
N THR A 739 44.09 27.23 -20.37
CA THR A 739 43.93 28.26 -21.42
C THR A 739 45.24 28.47 -22.18
N PRO A 740 45.45 27.79 -23.33
CA PRO A 740 46.48 28.18 -24.28
C PRO A 740 46.09 29.46 -25.03
N THR A 741 47.09 30.29 -25.33
CA THR A 741 46.91 31.56 -26.04
C THR A 741 47.99 31.75 -27.10
N LEU A 742 47.67 32.50 -28.15
CA LEU A 742 48.60 32.86 -29.20
C LEU A 742 48.33 34.31 -29.62
N THR A 743 49.27 35.20 -29.33
CA THR A 743 49.15 36.63 -29.60
C THR A 743 50.21 37.09 -30.58
N TRP A 744 49.78 37.62 -31.72
CA TRP A 744 50.63 38.29 -32.69
C TRP A 744 50.56 39.80 -32.51
N TYR A 745 51.71 40.45 -32.38
CA TYR A 745 51.85 41.90 -32.36
C TYR A 745 52.58 42.36 -33.63
N GLY A 746 51.98 43.30 -34.36
CA GLY A 746 52.53 43.89 -35.57
C GLY A 746 53.26 45.21 -35.33
N LYS A 747 54.07 45.63 -36.31
CA LYS A 747 54.98 46.80 -36.22
C LYS A 747 54.28 48.16 -36.02
N ASN A 748 53.00 48.26 -36.38
CA ASN A 748 52.22 49.50 -36.38
C ASN A 748 51.12 49.51 -35.30
N GLY A 749 51.36 48.83 -34.17
CA GLY A 749 50.41 48.77 -33.04
C GLY A 749 49.16 47.93 -33.32
N VAL A 750 49.19 47.09 -34.36
CA VAL A 750 48.17 46.08 -34.63
C VAL A 750 48.42 44.86 -33.77
N TYR A 751 47.37 44.21 -33.27
CA TYR A 751 47.49 42.90 -32.64
C TYR A 751 46.36 41.97 -33.07
N ILE A 752 46.65 40.67 -32.98
CA ILE A 752 45.68 39.59 -33.08
C ILE A 752 45.96 38.65 -31.91
N ASP A 753 44.94 38.35 -31.11
CA ASP A 753 45.00 37.47 -29.95
C ASP A 753 44.02 36.31 -30.13
N ALA A 754 44.51 35.09 -30.11
CA ALA A 754 43.70 33.88 -30.11
C ALA A 754 43.81 33.18 -28.76
N GLN A 755 42.69 32.67 -28.26
CA GLN A 755 42.61 31.95 -26.99
C GLN A 755 41.74 30.71 -27.17
N ALA A 756 42.15 29.61 -26.54
CA ALA A 756 41.28 28.46 -26.34
C ALA A 756 41.22 28.15 -24.85
N GLN A 757 40.09 27.65 -24.35
CA GLN A 757 39.89 27.32 -22.95
C GLN A 757 39.15 25.99 -22.82
N ALA A 758 39.63 25.13 -21.93
CA ALA A 758 38.91 23.93 -21.49
C ALA A 758 38.67 24.04 -19.98
N THR A 759 37.44 23.78 -19.54
CA THR A 759 36.99 23.97 -18.16
C THR A 759 36.24 22.74 -17.67
N TRP A 760 36.52 22.31 -16.45
CA TRP A 760 35.79 21.26 -15.73
C TRP A 760 35.13 21.84 -14.50
N PHE A 761 33.88 21.43 -14.26
CA PHE A 761 33.05 21.93 -13.17
C PHE A 761 32.62 20.82 -12.21
N ASP A 762 32.45 21.21 -10.96
CA ASP A 762 31.76 20.44 -9.93
C ASP A 762 30.75 21.37 -9.23
N SER A 763 29.47 21.00 -9.25
CA SER A 763 28.39 21.86 -8.80
C SER A 763 27.43 21.16 -7.83
N ASP A 764 26.99 21.87 -6.79
CA ASP A 764 25.87 21.47 -5.93
C ASP A 764 24.62 22.30 -6.30
N LEU A 765 23.50 21.61 -6.53
CA LEU A 765 22.21 22.20 -6.92
C LEU A 765 21.21 22.03 -5.77
N ASN A 766 20.66 23.14 -5.26
CA ASN A 766 19.75 23.14 -4.12
C ASN A 766 18.48 23.95 -4.41
N SER A 767 17.35 23.51 -3.87
CA SER A 767 16.06 24.22 -3.88
C SER A 767 15.63 24.51 -2.44
N ARG A 768 15.05 25.69 -2.21
CA ARG A 768 14.51 26.06 -0.89
C ARG A 768 13.29 25.22 -0.51
N LEU A 769 12.47 24.83 -1.48
CA LEU A 769 11.25 24.04 -1.25
C LEU A 769 11.52 22.53 -1.23
N ALA A 770 12.54 22.08 -1.94
CA ALA A 770 12.83 20.66 -2.15
C ALA A 770 14.17 20.17 -1.56
N GLY A 771 14.96 21.05 -0.93
CA GLY A 771 16.28 20.71 -0.40
C GLY A 771 17.31 20.41 -1.51
N LYS A 772 18.27 19.53 -1.23
CA LYS A 772 19.33 19.16 -2.18
C LYS A 772 18.76 18.39 -3.37
N LEU A 773 18.97 18.91 -4.58
CA LEU A 773 18.49 18.32 -5.83
C LEU A 773 19.52 17.36 -6.42
N LYS A 774 20.78 17.80 -6.49
CA LYS A 774 21.93 17.03 -6.95
C LYS A 774 23.21 17.60 -6.36
N GLY A 775 24.15 16.73 -5.97
CA GLY A 775 25.49 17.17 -5.57
C GLY A 775 26.61 16.56 -6.38
N GLY A 776 27.75 17.25 -6.40
CA GLY A 776 28.94 16.86 -7.16
C GLY A 776 28.69 16.77 -8.66
N GLN A 777 27.82 17.63 -9.19
CA GLN A 777 27.38 17.55 -10.57
C GLN A 777 28.49 18.01 -11.51
N LYS A 778 28.86 17.15 -12.45
CA LYS A 778 29.96 17.38 -13.38
C LYS A 778 29.49 18.10 -14.63
N ALA A 779 30.30 19.05 -15.09
CA ALA A 779 30.14 19.68 -16.38
C ALA A 779 31.49 19.99 -17.04
N GLN A 780 31.45 20.24 -18.34
CA GLN A 780 32.60 20.62 -19.14
C GLN A 780 32.25 21.80 -20.04
N SER A 781 33.20 22.71 -20.24
CA SER A 781 33.08 23.78 -21.22
C SER A 781 34.34 23.93 -22.07
N TYR A 782 34.14 24.25 -23.34
CA TYR A 782 35.18 24.57 -24.30
C TYR A 782 34.92 25.94 -24.91
N GLY A 783 35.90 26.83 -24.83
CA GLY A 783 35.84 28.19 -25.37
C GLY A 783 36.92 28.43 -26.41
N LEU A 784 36.58 29.16 -27.47
CA LEU A 784 37.50 29.66 -28.49
C LEU A 784 37.25 31.15 -28.69
N GLY A 785 38.30 31.96 -28.72
CA GLY A 785 38.21 33.40 -28.87
C GLY A 785 39.27 33.94 -29.80
N ILE A 786 38.89 34.92 -30.61
CA ILE A 786 39.82 35.73 -31.39
C ILE A 786 39.51 37.20 -31.17
N GLU A 787 40.54 38.00 -30.89
CA GLU A 787 40.47 39.44 -30.73
C GLU A 787 41.49 40.09 -31.67
N ALA A 788 41.12 41.20 -32.29
CA ALA A 788 42.03 42.03 -33.06
C ALA A 788 41.80 43.50 -32.72
N GLY A 789 42.87 44.27 -32.72
CA GLY A 789 42.78 45.71 -32.52
C GLY A 789 43.98 46.44 -33.09
N LYS A 790 43.86 47.76 -33.19
CA LYS A 790 44.93 48.62 -33.68
C LYS A 790 45.01 49.88 -32.85
N ALA A 791 46.22 50.17 -32.41
CA ALA A 791 46.57 51.41 -31.77
C ALA A 791 46.80 52.56 -32.77
N PHE A 792 46.15 53.70 -32.53
CA PHE A 792 46.38 54.95 -33.25
C PHE A 792 46.86 56.03 -32.28
N GLY A 793 48.11 56.47 -32.40
CA GLY A 793 48.59 57.63 -31.65
C GLY A 793 47.85 58.90 -32.09
N LEU A 794 47.33 59.67 -31.13
CA LEU A 794 46.63 60.93 -31.38
C LEU A 794 47.53 62.15 -31.12
N SER A 795 48.23 62.13 -29.98
CA SER A 795 49.16 63.16 -29.53
C SER A 795 50.17 62.54 -28.54
N GLU A 796 51.09 63.33 -27.99
CA GLU A 796 52.06 62.81 -27.01
C GLU A 796 51.33 62.17 -25.80
N GLY A 797 51.53 60.86 -25.64
CA GLY A 797 50.90 60.06 -24.58
C GLY A 797 49.49 59.53 -24.90
N PHE A 798 48.73 60.09 -25.84
CA PHE A 798 47.37 59.63 -26.13
C PHE A 798 47.28 58.66 -27.31
N ALA A 799 46.52 57.58 -27.15
CA ALA A 799 46.21 56.63 -28.21
C ALA A 799 44.74 56.20 -28.21
N LEU A 800 44.17 56.03 -29.41
CA LEU A 800 42.83 55.46 -29.63
C LEU A 800 42.97 54.03 -30.14
N ILE A 801 42.17 53.10 -29.60
CA ILE A 801 42.28 51.67 -29.88
C ILE A 801 40.90 51.09 -30.20
N PRO A 802 40.49 51.09 -31.48
CA PRO A 802 39.43 50.21 -31.92
C PRO A 802 39.86 48.74 -31.76
N GLN A 803 38.93 47.93 -31.27
CA GLN A 803 39.11 46.51 -31.00
C GLN A 803 37.83 45.75 -31.31
N ALA A 804 37.98 44.54 -31.83
CA ALA A 804 36.89 43.62 -32.12
C ALA A 804 37.26 42.23 -31.59
N GLN A 805 36.29 41.53 -31.03
CA GLN A 805 36.47 40.17 -30.51
C GLN A 805 35.27 39.30 -30.87
N LEU A 806 35.53 38.03 -31.16
CA LEU A 806 34.52 37.01 -31.34
C LEU A 806 34.89 35.81 -30.47
N THR A 807 33.96 35.36 -29.63
CA THR A 807 34.15 34.20 -28.75
C THR A 807 33.01 33.20 -28.92
N TYR A 808 33.35 31.94 -29.13
CA TYR A 808 32.43 30.81 -29.09
C TYR A 808 32.69 29.99 -27.84
N VAL A 809 31.66 29.72 -27.03
CA VAL A 809 31.74 28.90 -25.83
C VAL A 809 30.65 27.85 -25.90
N SER A 810 31.00 26.59 -25.68
CA SER A 810 30.04 25.49 -25.53
C SER A 810 30.14 24.91 -24.12
N THR A 811 29.02 24.73 -23.43
CA THR A 811 28.94 24.10 -22.12
C THR A 811 27.98 22.92 -22.11
N ARG A 812 28.36 21.85 -21.42
CA ARG A 812 27.52 20.65 -21.27
C ARG A 812 27.76 20.02 -19.90
N PHE A 813 26.67 19.68 -19.21
CA PHE A 813 26.72 18.91 -17.97
C PHE A 813 26.26 17.46 -18.16
N ASP A 814 26.74 16.56 -17.30
CA ASP A 814 26.40 15.14 -17.34
C ASP A 814 24.92 14.91 -17.02
N ARG A 815 24.25 13.95 -17.65
CA ARG A 815 22.87 13.63 -17.27
C ARG A 815 22.79 13.11 -15.83
N PHE A 816 21.75 13.49 -15.10
CA PHE A 816 21.49 12.98 -13.75
C PHE A 816 19.99 12.77 -13.51
N ASN A 817 19.64 11.98 -12.49
CA ASN A 817 18.29 11.96 -11.95
C ASN A 817 18.28 12.81 -10.68
N ASP A 818 17.27 13.65 -10.54
CA ASP A 818 17.10 14.44 -9.33
C ASP A 818 16.49 13.62 -8.18
N ARG A 819 16.26 14.27 -7.04
CA ARG A 819 15.67 13.63 -5.85
C ARG A 819 14.26 13.06 -6.06
N PHE A 820 13.55 13.50 -7.09
CA PHE A 820 12.20 13.03 -7.44
C PHE A 820 12.23 11.95 -8.53
N GLY A 821 13.42 11.59 -9.01
CA GLY A 821 13.62 10.62 -10.08
C GLY A 821 13.46 11.22 -11.49
N ALA A 822 13.28 12.53 -11.64
CA ALA A 822 13.23 13.16 -12.95
C ALA A 822 14.63 13.20 -13.58
N ARG A 823 14.74 12.73 -14.83
CA ARG A 823 16.00 12.81 -15.59
C ARG A 823 16.24 14.25 -16.05
N VAL A 824 17.41 14.80 -15.75
CA VAL A 824 17.84 16.14 -16.17
C VAL A 824 19.07 16.03 -17.06
N GLU A 825 19.04 16.69 -18.22
CA GLU A 825 20.15 16.69 -19.17
C GLU A 825 20.29 18.01 -19.94
N SER A 826 21.54 18.35 -20.28
CA SER A 826 21.85 19.52 -21.09
C SER A 826 21.44 19.28 -22.55
N ASP A 827 20.70 20.22 -23.15
CA ASP A 827 20.24 20.16 -24.54
C ASP A 827 21.00 21.20 -25.40
N LYS A 828 21.00 22.47 -24.99
CA LYS A 828 21.75 23.57 -25.64
C LYS A 828 22.49 24.39 -24.59
N GLY A 829 23.78 24.67 -24.81
CA GLY A 829 24.63 25.41 -23.89
C GLY A 829 25.70 26.25 -24.59
N ASP A 830 25.37 26.76 -25.78
CA ASP A 830 26.34 27.45 -26.64
C ASP A 830 26.12 28.96 -26.65
N SER A 831 27.22 29.72 -26.67
CA SER A 831 27.27 31.18 -26.80
C SER A 831 28.22 31.55 -27.93
N LEU A 832 27.79 32.46 -28.81
CA LEU A 832 28.64 33.11 -29.80
C LEU A 832 28.54 34.62 -29.59
N LEU A 833 29.51 35.17 -28.89
CA LEU A 833 29.52 36.57 -28.48
C LEU A 833 30.49 37.38 -29.35
N GLY A 834 29.98 38.38 -30.05
CA GLY A 834 30.77 39.43 -30.68
C GLY A 834 30.92 40.63 -29.75
N ARG A 835 32.08 41.28 -29.76
CA ARG A 835 32.36 42.52 -29.05
C ARG A 835 33.04 43.51 -30.00
N LEU A 836 32.50 44.73 -30.07
CA LEU A 836 33.15 45.87 -30.71
C LEU A 836 33.42 46.92 -29.64
N GLY A 837 34.65 47.39 -29.53
CA GLY A 837 35.04 48.35 -28.50
C GLY A 837 36.00 49.41 -29.00
N ILE A 838 35.99 50.55 -28.32
CA ILE A 838 36.93 51.65 -28.55
C ILE A 838 37.51 52.02 -27.18
N ALA A 839 38.83 52.00 -27.06
CA ALA A 839 39.53 52.46 -25.87
C ALA A 839 40.32 53.74 -26.15
N LEU A 840 40.29 54.69 -25.21
CA LEU A 840 41.15 55.87 -25.20
C LEU A 840 42.17 55.69 -24.08
N ASP A 841 43.45 55.68 -24.43
CA ASP A 841 44.58 55.36 -23.56
C ASP A 841 45.49 56.57 -23.40
N TYR A 842 45.91 56.85 -22.18
CA TYR A 842 46.91 57.87 -21.86
C TYR A 842 48.11 57.23 -21.18
N LYS A 843 49.27 57.27 -21.84
CA LYS A 843 50.55 56.72 -21.39
C LYS A 843 51.50 57.84 -20.94
N SER A 844 52.19 57.61 -19.82
CA SER A 844 53.25 58.46 -19.30
C SER A 844 54.46 57.61 -18.88
N ASN A 845 55.66 58.09 -19.21
CA ASN A 845 56.92 57.43 -18.89
C ASN A 845 57.83 58.41 -18.14
N TRP A 846 58.50 57.96 -17.07
CA TRP A 846 59.44 58.77 -16.32
C TRP A 846 60.56 57.93 -15.70
N GLN A 847 61.61 58.59 -15.21
CA GLN A 847 62.69 57.96 -14.46
C GLN A 847 62.76 58.52 -13.04
N THR A 848 62.93 57.63 -12.06
CA THR A 848 63.14 58.01 -10.65
C THR A 848 64.21 57.10 -10.07
N ALA A 849 65.28 57.70 -9.52
CA ALA A 849 66.41 56.98 -8.92
C ALA A 849 67.02 55.89 -9.85
N GLY A 850 67.16 56.19 -11.14
CA GLY A 850 67.73 55.27 -12.14
C GLY A 850 66.79 54.15 -12.62
N VAL A 851 65.58 54.04 -12.06
CA VAL A 851 64.57 53.05 -12.47
C VAL A 851 63.57 53.70 -13.43
N LYS A 852 63.41 53.14 -14.63
CA LYS A 852 62.35 53.51 -15.57
C LYS A 852 60.99 53.05 -15.05
N ARG A 853 60.00 53.93 -15.15
CA ARG A 853 58.61 53.69 -14.76
C ARG A 853 57.69 54.09 -15.91
N GLU A 854 56.64 53.31 -16.11
CA GLU A 854 55.58 53.61 -17.08
C GLU A 854 54.21 53.46 -16.42
N SER A 855 53.28 54.32 -16.81
CA SER A 855 51.87 54.20 -16.43
C SER A 855 50.98 54.41 -17.64
N SER A 856 49.89 53.65 -17.72
CA SER A 856 48.82 53.83 -18.70
C SER A 856 47.47 53.82 -17.98
N VAL A 857 46.63 54.80 -18.29
CA VAL A 857 45.24 54.88 -17.81
C VAL A 857 44.34 54.95 -19.03
N TYR A 858 43.31 54.11 -19.08
CA TYR A 858 42.42 54.07 -20.22
C TYR A 858 40.95 53.94 -19.82
N GLY A 859 40.09 54.55 -20.62
CA GLY A 859 38.65 54.28 -20.63
C GLY A 859 38.29 53.44 -21.86
N VAL A 860 37.31 52.55 -21.74
CA VAL A 860 36.83 51.70 -22.84
C VAL A 860 35.30 51.68 -22.86
N VAL A 861 34.74 51.74 -24.06
CA VAL A 861 33.31 51.49 -24.28
C VAL A 861 33.19 50.32 -25.25
N ASN A 862 32.30 49.36 -24.96
CA ASN A 862 32.03 48.23 -25.82
C ASN A 862 30.53 48.05 -26.10
N VAL A 863 30.22 47.52 -27.27
CA VAL A 863 28.94 46.90 -27.60
C VAL A 863 29.20 45.41 -27.78
N LYS A 864 28.47 44.58 -27.04
CA LYS A 864 28.52 43.12 -27.11
C LYS A 864 27.22 42.60 -27.73
N HIS A 865 27.29 41.58 -28.58
CA HIS A 865 26.13 40.96 -29.22
C HIS A 865 26.23 39.43 -29.22
N GLU A 866 25.24 38.76 -28.65
CA GLU A 866 25.06 37.31 -28.66
C GLU A 866 24.25 36.87 -29.89
N PHE A 867 24.84 36.00 -30.70
CA PHE A 867 24.28 35.54 -31.97
C PHE A 867 23.42 34.28 -31.84
N LEU A 868 23.51 33.53 -30.73
CA LEU A 868 22.77 32.28 -30.50
C LEU A 868 21.55 32.47 -29.59
N ASP A 869 20.70 31.44 -29.53
CA ASP A 869 19.39 31.50 -28.86
C ASP A 869 19.39 31.10 -27.37
N GLY A 870 20.52 31.29 -26.67
CA GLY A 870 20.65 30.98 -25.25
C GLY A 870 20.74 29.49 -24.94
N THR A 871 20.30 29.11 -23.74
CA THR A 871 20.48 27.77 -23.16
C THR A 871 19.16 27.01 -23.09
N ARG A 872 19.27 25.67 -23.12
CA ARG A 872 18.14 24.75 -22.99
C ARG A 872 18.54 23.52 -22.20
N VAL A 873 17.69 23.14 -21.27
CA VAL A 873 17.80 21.94 -20.44
C VAL A 873 16.54 21.10 -20.64
N ARG A 874 16.69 19.77 -20.60
CA ARG A 874 15.57 18.85 -20.63
C ARG A 874 15.36 18.24 -19.26
N VAL A 875 14.14 18.31 -18.74
CA VAL A 875 13.68 17.74 -17.47
C VAL A 875 12.58 16.72 -17.78
N ALA A 876 12.88 15.43 -17.59
CA ALA A 876 12.16 14.31 -18.20
C ALA A 876 12.02 14.54 -19.72
N ASP A 877 10.80 14.75 -20.22
CA ASP A 877 10.54 15.04 -21.64
C ASP A 877 10.26 16.53 -21.91
N THR A 878 10.32 17.38 -20.88
CA THR A 878 10.01 18.82 -20.99
C THR A 878 11.28 19.63 -21.24
N GLN A 879 11.25 20.48 -22.27
CA GLN A 879 12.33 21.42 -22.56
C GLN A 879 12.12 22.74 -21.82
N VAL A 880 13.20 23.25 -21.23
CA VAL A 880 13.21 24.44 -20.38
C VAL A 880 14.34 25.33 -20.89
N ALA A 881 14.02 26.55 -21.30
CA ALA A 881 14.94 27.42 -22.02
C ALA A 881 15.10 28.78 -21.33
N SER A 882 16.34 29.30 -21.37
CA SER A 882 16.71 30.60 -20.85
C SER A 882 17.52 31.37 -21.89
N ARG A 883 17.15 32.62 -22.16
CA ARG A 883 17.85 33.46 -23.13
C ARG A 883 18.01 34.89 -22.61
N MET A 884 19.25 35.33 -22.48
CA MET A 884 19.60 36.72 -22.16
C MET A 884 19.20 37.67 -23.31
N ALA A 885 19.13 38.97 -23.04
CA ALA A 885 19.10 39.94 -24.14
C ALA A 885 20.36 39.81 -24.99
N ARG A 886 20.19 39.97 -26.31
CA ARG A 886 21.27 39.75 -27.27
C ARG A 886 22.31 40.86 -27.24
N THR A 887 21.91 42.11 -27.04
CA THR A 887 22.83 43.26 -27.11
C THR A 887 23.07 43.86 -25.73
N TRP A 888 24.34 44.04 -25.38
CA TRP A 888 24.79 44.63 -24.11
C TRP A 888 25.71 45.82 -24.38
N GLY A 889 25.56 46.86 -23.57
CA GLY A 889 26.49 47.98 -23.49
C GLY A 889 27.48 47.77 -22.34
N SER A 890 28.72 48.21 -22.54
CA SER A 890 29.81 48.05 -21.57
C SER A 890 30.61 49.34 -21.47
N VAL A 891 30.88 49.78 -20.24
CA VAL A 891 31.82 50.87 -19.96
C VAL A 891 32.83 50.37 -18.95
N GLY A 892 34.11 50.64 -19.20
CA GLY A 892 35.19 50.22 -18.32
C GLY A 892 36.30 51.25 -18.21
N ALA A 893 37.07 51.13 -17.13
CA ALA A 893 38.27 51.91 -16.89
C ALA A 893 39.38 51.00 -16.37
N GLY A 894 40.61 51.23 -16.83
CA GLY A 894 41.75 50.42 -16.45
C GLY A 894 43.03 51.22 -16.27
N VAL A 895 43.95 50.60 -15.53
CA VAL A 895 45.27 51.14 -15.21
C VAL A 895 46.34 50.07 -15.41
N ASN A 896 47.51 50.47 -15.85
CA ASN A 896 48.71 49.65 -15.95
C ASN A 896 49.89 50.45 -15.40
N TYR A 897 50.71 49.86 -14.54
CA TYR A 897 51.87 50.48 -13.94
C TYR A 897 53.07 49.54 -13.99
N GLY A 898 54.10 49.91 -14.75
CA GLY A 898 55.32 49.15 -14.95
C GLY A 898 56.54 49.80 -14.28
N TRP A 899 57.48 49.00 -13.79
CA TRP A 899 58.76 49.48 -13.24
C TRP A 899 59.92 48.55 -13.54
N GLY A 900 61.10 49.14 -13.74
CA GLY A 900 62.36 48.44 -13.95
C GLY A 900 62.39 47.58 -15.20
N GLU A 901 61.52 47.86 -16.19
CA GLU A 901 61.34 47.07 -17.42
C GLU A 901 61.06 45.58 -17.18
N ARG A 902 60.67 45.21 -15.95
CA ARG A 902 60.57 43.83 -15.50
C ARG A 902 59.21 43.51 -14.89
N TYR A 903 58.63 44.45 -14.17
CA TYR A 903 57.43 44.19 -13.37
C TYR A 903 56.32 45.14 -13.79
N ALA A 904 55.08 44.64 -13.81
CA ALA A 904 53.90 45.47 -14.00
C ALA A 904 52.74 44.98 -13.13
N ILE A 905 51.95 45.92 -12.63
CA ILE A 905 50.62 45.68 -12.09
C ILE A 905 49.58 46.33 -13.00
N TYR A 906 48.45 45.68 -13.17
CA TYR A 906 47.36 46.20 -13.98
C TYR A 906 46.01 45.84 -13.38
N GLY A 907 44.99 46.61 -13.74
CA GLY A 907 43.63 46.31 -13.36
C GLY A 907 42.62 47.00 -14.25
N GLN A 908 41.42 46.46 -14.29
CA GLN A 908 40.30 46.98 -15.06
C GLN A 908 39.00 46.71 -14.32
N ILE A 909 38.09 47.67 -14.32
CA ILE A 909 36.71 47.50 -13.89
C ILE A 909 35.83 47.71 -15.12
N ASP A 910 34.89 46.79 -15.34
CA ASP A 910 33.89 46.84 -16.40
C ASP A 910 32.50 46.77 -15.78
N ALA A 911 31.60 47.63 -16.25
CA ALA A 911 30.17 47.57 -15.98
C ALA A 911 29.43 47.28 -17.28
N ASP A 912 28.81 46.11 -17.36
CA ASP A 912 27.99 45.62 -18.47
C ASP A 912 26.51 45.73 -18.11
N SER A 913 25.67 46.18 -19.05
CA SER A 913 24.22 46.22 -18.88
C SER A 913 23.50 45.93 -20.19
N ASP A 914 22.36 45.27 -20.11
CA ASP A 914 21.41 45.14 -21.21
C ASP A 914 20.19 46.06 -21.03
N PHE A 915 19.25 46.00 -21.99
CA PHE A 915 17.99 46.73 -21.95
C PHE A 915 16.85 45.94 -21.26
N SER A 916 17.08 44.68 -20.87
CA SER A 916 16.11 43.83 -20.15
C SER A 916 16.25 43.89 -18.63
N GLY A 917 17.27 44.59 -18.11
CA GLY A 917 17.49 44.80 -16.67
C GLY A 917 18.67 44.02 -16.10
N SER A 918 19.35 43.19 -16.91
CA SER A 918 20.54 42.48 -16.48
C SER A 918 21.74 43.43 -16.44
N HIS A 919 22.59 43.23 -15.44
CA HIS A 919 23.84 43.97 -15.29
C HIS A 919 24.90 43.12 -14.61
N VAL A 920 26.16 43.31 -15.01
CA VAL A 920 27.32 42.61 -14.45
C VAL A 920 28.44 43.61 -14.23
N VAL A 921 29.05 43.57 -13.05
CA VAL A 921 30.25 44.34 -12.73
C VAL A 921 31.40 43.37 -12.55
N THR A 922 32.47 43.56 -13.33
CA THR A 922 33.67 42.72 -13.27
C THR A 922 34.88 43.57 -12.93
N ALA A 923 35.61 43.17 -11.89
CA ALA A 923 36.87 43.78 -11.50
C ALA A 923 38.01 42.78 -11.71
N THR A 924 39.07 43.24 -12.34
CA THR A 924 40.28 42.47 -12.64
C THR A 924 41.48 43.17 -12.04
N ALA A 925 42.37 42.40 -11.41
CA ALA A 925 43.70 42.84 -11.02
C ALA A 925 44.73 41.78 -11.39
N GLY A 926 45.88 42.21 -11.88
CA GLY A 926 46.94 41.31 -12.31
C GLY A 926 48.34 41.86 -12.07
N PHE A 927 49.28 40.93 -12.04
CA PHE A 927 50.70 41.17 -11.93
C PHE A 927 51.43 40.42 -13.04
N ARG A 928 52.43 41.07 -13.63
CA ARG A 928 53.26 40.53 -14.70
C ARG A 928 54.73 40.72 -14.35
N MET A 929 55.53 39.69 -14.61
CA MET A 929 56.98 39.73 -14.51
C MET A 929 57.61 39.19 -15.79
N THR A 930 58.47 39.97 -16.42
CA THR A 930 59.26 39.56 -17.60
C THR A 930 60.66 39.10 -17.19
N PHE A 931 61.29 38.23 -17.98
CA PHE A 931 62.65 37.72 -17.76
C PHE A 931 63.35 37.30 -19.05
#